data_AF-A0A1G0LEZ0-F1
#
_entry.id   AF-A0A1G0LEZ0-F1
#
_cell.length_a   1.000
_cell.length_b   1.000
_cell.length_c   1.000
_cell.angle_alpha   90.00
_cell.angle_beta   90.00
_cell.angle_gamma   90.00
#
_symmetry.space_group_name_H-M   'P 1'
#
loop_
_entity.id
_entity.type
_entity.pdbx_description
1 polymer ?
#
loop_
_entity_poly.entity_id
_entity_poly.type
_entity_poly.pdbx_seq_one_letter_code
_entity_poly.pdbx_strand_id
1 'polypeptide(L)'
;MKSNKLWYLVTLIAFALLPLAGCSGGGSSSVKATEKGTQITIDGKVNGGVAKSTAKTTALTAIAVNTVEVYNAQDGATLGTAAVDANGSFSGLTVTLPATRTILVFKATVAAGTFLNVVPIDLSNPPTAAITGANPISIELSQRTTDIARIVSSLLGLTGDLGDAGMTLNSVNKTYTDAAQLVVNNGGQQLAYSGAGLALSGQLSSAALLPALDANSLGADQLNNMTLDGSITSVAIPGNNPIVSFQVVNKTTGKGISGLKAFNLVIAQLKPGANGSPSEWLSYMVTGATSRPGTDSGYTVIDNGDGSYTVKFGKDIKGGTGGTVVYNANLTHRVMVGVRTTPSVVLQQNGTNLSNFYNEKYFVKDFVPATPDVAPTEMRDMTTTDACNECHGKIGVTTPHGGRGDVKYCMMCHTSQRGNGRTNSASVNNTFTGETFIADGEVLGDFVTMIHKIHMGTRLTKTGYDYADVKFNDIHYPKDVRHCRQCHKGDTADELALAPQANNWIEKPSRKSCGSCHDNINFATGANAKAGGDPHPVQLDDSACVGCHAANGLSPVEESHLTVNATPNNPNTPTGLVNFFYEISSATVDPATNDLSITFRIQQNTGSLTAAKTNVVFPLTGFTSSPSFLLAYFQTDPDQPSATNSGDWNNLGGKAAQPKTVAMPAAILNGTTAAGAQGFYTFVVPSASSFPVGSTLRAVGMQGSFTQAAGTGGIAANTARTALSVVKEVTGDSIRREVVDSNKCGKCHEWFVAHGGSRVAGLGTVGQSICALCHVPNLTSSGRGIQQSLLLAVINNPVGTTYSSIAGLTNFLTNGTFSGSVSAGAQEANTALVASLGNDPTQYPEASNNFKDMIHGVHAGSDSLVVGTPLRFVRDRGTSGEFDFNFQGVTFVGVLKDCRACHKDTLTSAGAVDNSRATYTSIPTGVQPSTQVTTSGVPLTLQTAVDVGNNVTQVDADRKSVPNAQDLVNTPFTATCKACHSRPNALAHFRQMGGSVDAPRNQADPNAEACVTCHGTTGPNALFNVHRFSVVAE
;
A
#
# COMPACT_ATOMS: atom_id res chain seq x y z
N MET A 1 -0.73 -35.56 -31.44
CA MET A 1 0.34 -36.57 -31.67
C MET A 1 0.43 -37.34 -30.35
N LYS A 2 0.16 -38.66 -30.23
CA LYS A 2 0.92 -39.84 -30.74
C LYS A 2 2.41 -39.79 -30.38
N SER A 3 3.13 -40.82 -29.88
CA SER A 3 2.89 -42.12 -29.17
C SER A 3 4.24 -42.91 -29.22
N ASN A 4 4.75 -43.74 -28.29
CA ASN A 4 4.28 -44.48 -27.10
C ASN A 4 5.27 -44.29 -25.90
N LYS A 5 5.23 -44.88 -24.68
CA LYS A 5 4.60 -46.06 -24.01
C LYS A 5 5.31 -47.44 -24.14
N LEU A 6 6.13 -47.85 -23.15
CA LEU A 6 6.45 -49.25 -22.72
C LEU A 6 7.19 -49.16 -21.35
N TRP A 7 6.66 -49.53 -20.17
CA TRP A 7 6.11 -50.78 -19.60
C TRP A 7 7.15 -51.73 -18.98
N TYR A 8 7.00 -52.02 -17.68
CA TYR A 8 6.71 -53.38 -17.15
C TYR A 8 5.94 -53.28 -15.81
N LEU A 9 5.27 -54.36 -15.41
CA LEU A 9 4.20 -54.39 -14.38
C LEU A 9 4.05 -55.84 -13.86
N VAL A 10 3.67 -56.03 -12.58
CA VAL A 10 3.00 -57.17 -11.88
C VAL A 10 3.45 -57.17 -10.40
N THR A 11 2.67 -56.82 -9.37
CA THR A 11 1.47 -57.45 -8.73
C THR A 11 1.71 -58.87 -8.18
N LEU A 12 1.12 -59.38 -7.09
CA LEU A 12 0.49 -58.92 -5.81
C LEU A 12 0.00 -60.25 -5.13
N ILE A 13 -0.49 -60.22 -3.88
CA ILE A 13 -1.26 -61.32 -3.21
C ILE A 13 -0.40 -62.57 -2.84
N ALA A 14 -0.55 -63.24 -1.69
CA ALA A 14 -1.07 -62.87 -0.35
C ALA A 14 -0.69 -64.01 0.63
N PHE A 15 -0.84 -63.81 1.95
CA PHE A 15 -1.81 -64.55 2.78
C PHE A 15 -1.76 -64.07 4.23
N ALA A 16 -2.91 -64.05 4.90
CA ALA A 16 -3.01 -63.79 6.34
C ALA A 16 -3.91 -64.87 6.97
N LEU A 17 -3.35 -65.65 7.90
CA LEU A 17 -4.11 -66.54 8.78
C LEU A 17 -3.44 -66.57 10.16
N LEU A 18 -4.21 -66.17 11.19
CA LEU A 18 -4.02 -66.61 12.58
C LEU A 18 -4.67 -68.00 12.72
N PRO A 19 -4.17 -68.87 13.61
CA PRO A 19 -4.64 -68.83 15.01
C PRO A 19 -3.55 -69.08 16.07
N LEU A 20 -3.94 -69.00 17.35
CA LEU A 20 -3.09 -69.19 18.52
C LEU A 20 -2.89 -70.67 18.89
N ALA A 21 -1.74 -71.03 19.47
CA ALA A 21 -1.61 -71.94 20.62
C ALA A 21 -0.15 -72.07 21.14
N GLY A 22 0.02 -72.44 22.42
CA GLY A 22 1.10 -73.38 22.81
C GLY A 22 2.37 -72.82 23.46
N CYS A 23 2.42 -72.87 24.79
CA CYS A 23 3.53 -72.49 25.67
C CYS A 23 4.86 -73.28 25.55
N SER A 24 5.92 -72.65 26.10
CA SER A 24 7.00 -73.23 26.96
C SER A 24 8.33 -73.73 26.35
N GLY A 25 9.43 -73.50 27.11
CA GLY A 25 10.84 -73.88 26.82
C GLY A 25 11.58 -72.90 25.89
N GLY A 26 12.76 -72.34 26.17
CA GLY A 26 13.71 -72.49 27.30
C GLY A 26 14.97 -73.28 26.89
N GLY A 27 16.21 -72.75 26.96
CA GLY A 27 16.66 -71.39 27.32
C GLY A 27 18.21 -71.32 27.35
N SER A 28 18.78 -70.16 27.74
CA SER A 28 20.24 -69.87 27.82
C SER A 28 20.95 -69.75 26.46
N SER A 29 21.90 -68.81 26.23
CA SER A 29 22.53 -67.84 27.15
C SER A 29 22.42 -66.40 26.62
N SER A 30 22.31 -65.43 27.52
CA SER A 30 22.18 -64.01 27.19
C SER A 30 23.48 -63.25 27.47
N VAL A 31 23.99 -62.54 26.46
CA VAL A 31 24.99 -61.49 26.68
C VAL A 31 24.26 -60.28 27.26
N LYS A 32 24.44 -60.03 28.57
CA LYS A 32 23.91 -58.82 29.21
C LYS A 32 24.63 -57.59 28.65
N ALA A 33 23.87 -56.60 28.18
CA ALA A 33 24.31 -55.23 28.33
C ALA A 33 24.36 -54.93 29.84
N THR A 34 25.54 -54.66 30.38
CA THR A 34 25.73 -54.45 31.83
C THR A 34 25.18 -53.10 32.29
N GLU A 35 24.79 -53.01 33.55
CA GLU A 35 24.16 -51.83 34.21
C GLU A 35 25.13 -50.65 34.45
N LYS A 36 26.07 -50.41 33.53
CA LYS A 36 26.92 -49.23 33.51
C LYS A 36 26.86 -48.63 32.10
N GLY A 37 26.44 -47.37 32.04
CA GLY A 37 26.20 -46.67 30.77
C GLY A 37 27.49 -46.28 30.04
N THR A 38 27.34 -45.54 28.94
CA THR A 38 28.47 -45.23 28.05
C THR A 38 29.42 -44.24 28.72
N GLN A 39 30.65 -44.66 29.00
CA GLN A 39 31.70 -43.74 29.41
C GLN A 39 32.22 -42.94 28.21
N ILE A 40 32.24 -41.61 28.34
CA ILE A 40 32.81 -40.68 27.36
C ILE A 40 33.91 -39.84 27.99
N THR A 41 34.88 -39.43 27.17
CA THR A 41 35.89 -38.44 27.52
C THR A 41 35.56 -37.12 26.83
N ILE A 42 35.60 -36.04 27.60
CA ILE A 42 35.24 -34.70 27.18
C ILE A 42 36.45 -33.80 27.37
N ASP A 43 36.73 -33.01 26.34
CA ASP A 43 37.67 -31.89 26.37
C ASP A 43 36.88 -30.60 26.11
N GLY A 44 37.50 -29.43 26.21
CA GLY A 44 36.81 -28.20 25.87
C GLY A 44 37.53 -26.94 26.29
N LYS A 45 36.83 -25.81 26.14
CA LYS A 45 37.40 -24.49 26.44
C LYS A 45 36.39 -23.48 26.96
N VAL A 46 36.80 -22.76 28.00
CA VAL A 46 36.14 -21.59 28.58
C VAL A 46 36.63 -20.32 27.86
N ASN A 47 35.92 -19.89 26.82
CA ASN A 47 36.15 -18.64 26.10
C ASN A 47 35.58 -17.43 26.90
N GLY A 48 36.09 -17.22 28.11
CA GLY A 48 35.68 -16.15 29.04
C GLY A 48 36.27 -14.77 28.75
N GLY A 49 36.91 -14.56 27.58
CA GLY A 49 37.48 -13.27 27.17
C GLY A 49 38.60 -12.76 28.09
N VAL A 50 39.78 -13.40 28.06
CA VAL A 50 40.95 -13.02 28.87
C VAL A 50 41.62 -11.73 28.36
N ALA A 51 40.89 -10.62 28.44
CA ALA A 51 41.35 -9.25 28.21
C ALA A 51 41.33 -8.47 29.52
N LYS A 52 42.34 -7.64 29.74
CA LYS A 52 42.66 -7.00 31.02
C LYS A 52 41.48 -6.26 31.67
N SER A 53 41.10 -6.75 32.86
CA SER A 53 40.63 -5.96 34.02
C SER A 53 39.55 -4.89 33.82
N THR A 54 38.31 -5.19 34.23
CA THR A 54 37.64 -4.41 35.30
C THR A 54 36.53 -5.23 35.95
N ALA A 55 36.65 -5.55 37.24
CA ALA A 55 35.59 -6.21 37.98
C ALA A 55 34.60 -5.20 38.56
N LYS A 56 33.30 -5.54 38.60
CA LYS A 56 32.32 -4.85 39.44
C LYS A 56 31.49 -5.90 40.20
N THR A 57 31.29 -5.67 41.49
CA THR A 57 31.02 -6.74 42.46
C THR A 57 29.55 -6.95 42.76
N THR A 58 29.13 -8.22 42.76
CA THR A 58 28.02 -8.72 43.58
C THR A 58 28.47 -10.02 44.24
N ALA A 59 28.07 -10.27 45.50
CA ALA A 59 28.69 -11.32 46.31
C ALA A 59 28.18 -12.74 45.98
N LEU A 60 29.12 -13.66 45.79
CA LEU A 60 28.92 -15.12 45.88
C LEU A 60 30.03 -15.72 46.75
N THR A 61 29.71 -16.79 47.46
CA THR A 61 30.63 -17.46 48.39
C THR A 61 31.75 -18.19 47.65
N ALA A 62 32.94 -18.22 48.25
CA ALA A 62 34.13 -18.78 47.59
C ALA A 62 34.14 -20.32 47.57
N ILE A 63 34.36 -20.87 46.39
CA ILE A 63 34.95 -22.21 46.18
C ILE A 63 36.19 -21.99 45.31
N ALA A 64 37.24 -22.79 45.54
CA ALA A 64 38.56 -22.59 44.95
C ALA A 64 38.76 -23.36 43.63
N VAL A 65 39.80 -22.93 42.89
CA VAL A 65 40.31 -23.53 41.64
C VAL A 65 39.45 -23.23 40.40
N ASN A 66 40.13 -22.99 39.27
CA ASN A 66 39.49 -23.00 37.95
C ASN A 66 39.01 -24.44 37.64
N THR A 67 37.71 -24.69 37.69
CA THR A 67 37.13 -26.02 37.44
C THR A 67 35.97 -25.97 36.46
N VAL A 68 35.68 -27.11 35.85
CA VAL A 68 34.42 -27.41 35.16
C VAL A 68 33.78 -28.63 35.81
N GLU A 69 32.47 -28.52 36.07
CA GLU A 69 31.64 -29.57 36.66
C GLU A 69 30.53 -29.94 35.67
N VAL A 70 30.12 -31.21 35.69
CA VAL A 70 29.03 -31.74 34.86
C VAL A 70 27.93 -32.28 35.75
N TYR A 71 26.69 -31.84 35.52
CA TYR A 71 25.51 -32.32 36.25
C TYR A 71 24.48 -32.94 35.31
N ASN A 72 23.77 -33.95 35.80
CA ASN A 72 22.55 -34.46 35.20
C ASN A 72 21.42 -33.45 35.46
N ALA A 73 20.85 -32.84 34.42
CA ALA A 73 19.80 -31.84 34.60
C ALA A 73 18.49 -32.42 35.17
N GLN A 74 18.26 -33.73 35.04
CA GLN A 74 17.02 -34.36 35.50
C GLN A 74 16.89 -34.32 37.03
N ASP A 75 17.95 -34.66 37.76
CA ASP A 75 17.98 -34.85 39.22
C ASP A 75 19.03 -34.01 39.95
N GLY A 76 19.94 -33.34 39.23
CA GLY A 76 21.03 -32.53 39.80
C GLY A 76 22.29 -33.32 40.18
N ALA A 77 22.37 -34.62 39.88
CA ALA A 77 23.51 -35.45 40.25
C ALA A 77 24.79 -35.01 39.51
N THR A 78 25.88 -34.77 40.24
CA THR A 78 27.22 -34.52 39.66
C THR A 78 27.74 -35.78 38.97
N LEU A 79 28.10 -35.66 37.69
CA LEU A 79 28.55 -36.77 36.84
C LEU A 79 30.06 -36.76 36.55
N GLY A 80 30.74 -35.64 36.79
CA GLY A 80 32.18 -35.49 36.60
C GLY A 80 32.68 -34.08 36.90
N THR A 81 33.99 -33.94 37.09
CA THR A 81 34.69 -32.64 37.24
C THR A 81 36.09 -32.71 36.65
N ALA A 82 36.62 -31.58 36.18
CA ALA A 82 37.98 -31.42 35.69
C ALA A 82 38.52 -30.01 36.01
N ALA A 83 39.85 -29.88 36.05
CA ALA A 83 40.51 -28.58 36.16
C ALA A 83 40.51 -27.85 34.80
N VAL A 84 40.33 -26.54 34.84
CA VAL A 84 40.47 -25.64 33.68
C VAL A 84 41.81 -24.91 33.81
N ASP A 85 42.62 -24.94 32.75
CA ASP A 85 43.98 -24.40 32.76
C ASP A 85 44.04 -22.86 32.65
N ALA A 86 45.25 -22.31 32.58
CA ALA A 86 45.48 -20.87 32.50
C ALA A 86 45.18 -20.23 31.13
N ASN A 87 44.98 -21.02 30.07
CA ASN A 87 44.50 -20.54 28.76
C ASN A 87 42.97 -20.74 28.56
N GLY A 88 42.31 -21.35 29.55
CA GLY A 88 40.89 -21.63 29.59
C GLY A 88 40.50 -23.02 29.09
N SER A 89 41.45 -23.90 28.74
CA SER A 89 41.14 -25.24 28.23
C SER A 89 41.01 -26.26 29.35
N PHE A 90 40.24 -27.33 29.13
CA PHE A 90 40.17 -28.50 29.99
C PHE A 90 40.19 -29.78 29.14
N SER A 91 40.67 -30.88 29.72
CA SER A 91 40.83 -32.15 29.02
C SER A 91 40.67 -33.35 29.94
N GLY A 92 40.20 -34.48 29.40
CA GLY A 92 40.09 -35.74 30.14
C GLY A 92 38.88 -35.82 31.09
N LEU A 93 37.93 -34.89 30.98
CA LEU A 93 36.70 -34.85 31.78
C LEU A 93 35.86 -36.08 31.45
N THR A 94 35.92 -37.09 32.32
CA THR A 94 35.34 -38.41 32.06
C THR A 94 33.97 -38.52 32.70
N VAL A 95 32.94 -38.80 31.89
CA VAL A 95 31.52 -38.81 32.30
C VAL A 95 30.90 -40.14 31.90
N THR A 96 30.04 -40.72 32.76
CA THR A 96 29.22 -41.90 32.40
C THR A 96 27.82 -41.44 32.00
N LEU A 97 27.46 -41.59 30.73
CA LEU A 97 26.13 -41.27 30.23
C LEU A 97 25.10 -42.30 30.70
N PRO A 98 23.88 -41.89 31.12
CA PRO A 98 22.81 -42.82 31.44
C PRO A 98 22.33 -43.58 30.19
N ALA A 99 21.62 -44.70 30.39
CA ALA A 99 21.06 -45.52 29.32
C ALA A 99 19.79 -44.92 28.66
N THR A 100 19.41 -43.70 29.06
CA THR A 100 18.23 -42.96 28.60
C THR A 100 18.62 -41.57 28.11
N ARG A 101 17.73 -40.91 27.38
CA ARG A 101 17.88 -39.50 26.98
C ARG A 101 18.01 -38.61 28.23
N THR A 102 19.00 -37.72 28.26
CA THR A 102 19.16 -36.72 29.35
C THR A 102 19.81 -35.43 28.85
N ILE A 103 19.81 -34.39 29.68
CA ILE A 103 20.52 -33.13 29.45
C ILE A 103 21.71 -33.06 30.41
N LEU A 104 22.90 -32.75 29.88
CA LEU A 104 24.04 -32.36 30.69
C LEU A 104 24.04 -30.84 30.91
N VAL A 105 24.38 -30.43 32.13
CA VAL A 105 24.79 -29.06 32.44
C VAL A 105 26.30 -29.06 32.64
N PHE A 106 27.02 -28.32 31.80
CA PHE A 106 28.42 -27.98 32.02
C PHE A 106 28.48 -26.63 32.71
N LYS A 107 29.17 -26.54 33.85
CA LYS A 107 29.33 -25.31 34.64
C LYS A 107 30.80 -25.14 34.97
N ALA A 108 31.43 -24.11 34.39
CA ALA A 108 32.81 -23.74 34.73
C ALA A 108 32.84 -22.53 35.63
N THR A 109 33.61 -22.61 36.71
CA THR A 109 33.90 -21.47 37.59
C THR A 109 35.37 -21.12 37.46
N VAL A 110 35.65 -19.92 36.98
CA VAL A 110 37.00 -19.39 36.75
C VAL A 110 37.12 -17.97 37.27
N ALA A 111 38.33 -17.43 37.37
CA ALA A 111 38.57 -16.07 37.89
C ALA A 111 37.81 -14.93 37.15
N ALA A 112 37.31 -15.16 35.94
CA ALA A 112 36.49 -14.22 35.17
C ALA A 112 34.97 -14.30 35.47
N GLY A 113 34.51 -15.35 36.17
CA GLY A 113 33.11 -15.61 36.46
C GLY A 113 32.70 -17.08 36.25
N THR A 114 31.41 -17.35 36.38
CA THR A 114 30.81 -18.67 36.11
C THR A 114 30.17 -18.69 34.72
N PHE A 115 30.58 -19.66 33.91
CA PHE A 115 30.04 -19.91 32.57
C PHE A 115 29.29 -21.24 32.53
N LEU A 116 28.20 -21.29 31.76
CA LEU A 116 27.36 -22.47 31.60
C LEU A 116 27.20 -22.88 30.13
N ASN A 117 26.92 -24.16 29.90
CA ASN A 117 26.43 -24.70 28.64
C ASN A 117 25.50 -25.89 28.96
N VAL A 118 24.42 -26.04 28.20
CA VAL A 118 23.40 -27.09 28.38
C VAL A 118 23.33 -27.92 27.11
N VAL A 119 23.53 -29.24 27.23
CA VAL A 119 23.71 -30.14 26.09
C VAL A 119 22.73 -31.31 26.20
N PRO A 120 21.69 -31.39 25.37
CA PRO A 120 20.83 -32.56 25.26
C PRO A 120 21.60 -33.74 24.68
N ILE A 121 21.36 -34.93 25.21
CA ILE A 121 21.88 -36.18 24.70
C ILE A 121 20.72 -37.06 24.21
N ASP A 122 20.74 -37.39 22.92
CA ASP A 122 19.87 -38.44 22.38
C ASP A 122 20.67 -39.69 22.01
N LEU A 123 20.61 -40.70 22.87
CA LEU A 123 21.19 -42.04 22.65
C LEU A 123 20.15 -43.07 22.15
N SER A 124 18.93 -42.67 21.78
CA SER A 124 17.80 -43.60 21.58
C SER A 124 17.87 -44.51 20.35
N ASN A 125 18.92 -44.43 19.54
CA ASN A 125 19.12 -45.33 18.39
C ASN A 125 20.62 -45.69 18.20
N PRO A 126 21.23 -46.44 19.14
CA PRO A 126 22.65 -46.75 19.12
C PRO A 126 22.95 -47.93 18.17
N PRO A 127 24.02 -47.90 17.35
CA PRO A 127 24.50 -49.08 16.65
C PRO A 127 25.05 -50.11 17.64
N THR A 128 25.09 -51.39 17.26
CA THR A 128 25.43 -52.54 18.12
C THR A 128 26.91 -52.66 18.52
N ALA A 129 27.71 -51.61 18.33
CA ALA A 129 29.13 -51.57 18.68
C ALA A 129 29.39 -50.59 19.85
N ALA A 130 30.29 -50.96 20.75
CA ALA A 130 30.67 -50.11 21.88
C ALA A 130 31.43 -48.86 21.41
N ILE A 131 31.05 -47.68 21.93
CA ILE A 131 31.84 -46.46 21.78
C ILE A 131 33.15 -46.63 22.55
N THR A 132 34.25 -46.18 21.96
CA THR A 132 35.59 -46.17 22.60
C THR A 132 36.18 -44.76 22.56
N GLY A 133 36.87 -44.36 23.63
CA GLY A 133 37.34 -42.98 23.86
C GLY A 133 38.55 -42.54 23.02
N ALA A 134 38.66 -42.98 21.76
CA ALA A 134 39.79 -42.68 20.89
C ALA A 134 39.80 -41.24 20.35
N ASN A 135 38.66 -40.54 20.40
CA ASN A 135 38.53 -39.11 20.09
C ASN A 135 37.60 -38.47 21.14
N PRO A 136 38.05 -37.50 21.96
CA PRO A 136 37.21 -36.84 22.95
C PRO A 136 36.23 -35.86 22.30
N ILE A 137 35.08 -35.65 22.96
CA ILE A 137 34.08 -34.65 22.56
C ILE A 137 34.52 -33.28 23.06
N SER A 138 34.56 -32.26 22.20
CA SER A 138 34.95 -30.90 22.58
C SER A 138 33.75 -30.00 22.87
N ILE A 139 33.67 -29.41 24.06
CA ILE A 139 32.60 -28.50 24.50
C ILE A 139 33.13 -27.06 24.64
N GLU A 140 32.37 -26.08 24.16
CA GLU A 140 32.64 -24.66 24.42
C GLU A 140 31.83 -24.16 25.62
N LEU A 141 32.46 -23.34 26.46
CA LEU A 141 31.83 -22.57 27.53
C LEU A 141 32.15 -21.10 27.30
N SER A 142 31.14 -20.28 27.05
CA SER A 142 31.31 -18.85 26.79
C SER A 142 30.13 -18.05 27.35
N GLN A 143 30.22 -16.72 27.31
CA GLN A 143 29.09 -15.87 27.68
C GLN A 143 27.84 -16.23 26.87
N ARG A 144 28.00 -16.52 25.57
CA ARG A 144 26.91 -16.91 24.68
C ARG A 144 26.24 -18.23 25.11
N THR A 145 27.00 -19.28 25.42
CA THR A 145 26.40 -20.55 25.90
C THR A 145 25.73 -20.37 27.26
N THR A 146 26.26 -19.45 28.09
CA THR A 146 25.71 -19.11 29.40
C THR A 146 24.37 -18.41 29.30
N ASP A 147 24.22 -17.50 28.33
CA ASP A 147 22.96 -16.79 28.08
C ASP A 147 21.91 -17.71 27.47
N ILE A 148 22.31 -18.66 26.60
CA ILE A 148 21.43 -19.75 26.12
C ILE A 148 20.98 -20.62 27.29
N ALA A 149 21.89 -21.06 28.17
CA ALA A 149 21.56 -21.85 29.35
C ALA A 149 20.58 -21.13 30.27
N ARG A 150 20.76 -19.83 30.53
CA ARG A 150 19.84 -18.97 31.30
C ARG A 150 18.46 -18.86 30.68
N ILE A 151 18.40 -18.67 29.36
CA ILE A 151 17.14 -18.62 28.63
C ILE A 151 16.41 -19.97 28.72
N VAL A 152 17.11 -21.09 28.49
CA VAL A 152 16.53 -22.44 28.61
C VAL A 152 16.04 -22.73 30.03
N SER A 153 16.84 -22.37 31.04
CA SER A 153 16.48 -22.53 32.47
C SER A 153 15.19 -21.75 32.80
N SER A 154 15.12 -20.50 32.37
CA SER A 154 13.92 -19.67 32.54
C SER A 154 12.73 -20.26 31.79
N LEU A 155 12.90 -20.73 30.56
CA LEU A 155 11.86 -21.35 29.73
C LEU A 155 11.32 -22.68 30.30
N LEU A 156 12.12 -23.40 31.09
CA LEU A 156 11.71 -24.57 31.84
C LEU A 156 10.91 -24.23 33.12
N GLY A 157 10.88 -22.96 33.54
CA GLY A 157 10.19 -22.48 34.74
C GLY A 157 11.07 -22.32 35.98
N LEU A 158 12.39 -22.40 35.84
CA LEU A 158 13.34 -22.29 36.96
C LEU A 158 13.59 -20.83 37.37
N THR A 159 13.90 -20.63 38.65
CA THR A 159 14.25 -19.32 39.23
C THR A 159 15.77 -19.10 39.36
N GLY A 160 16.58 -20.15 39.17
CA GLY A 160 18.03 -20.12 39.03
C GLY A 160 18.50 -20.80 37.74
N ASP A 161 19.80 -21.03 37.59
CA ASP A 161 20.35 -21.70 36.40
C ASP A 161 20.14 -23.22 36.52
N LEU A 162 19.75 -23.89 35.43
CA LEU A 162 19.55 -25.35 35.37
C LEU A 162 20.85 -26.05 35.79
N GLY A 163 20.78 -26.93 36.79
CA GLY A 163 21.95 -27.55 37.42
C GLY A 163 22.41 -26.89 38.73
N ASP A 164 21.83 -25.74 39.13
CA ASP A 164 21.96 -25.24 40.50
C ASP A 164 21.22 -26.17 41.50
N ALA A 165 21.57 -26.05 42.79
CA ALA A 165 20.96 -26.84 43.85
C ALA A 165 19.44 -26.61 43.92
N GLY A 166 18.67 -27.67 43.60
CA GLY A 166 17.20 -27.61 43.51
C GLY A 166 16.65 -27.13 42.17
N MET A 167 17.48 -26.78 41.18
CA MET A 167 17.08 -26.30 39.86
C MET A 167 17.23 -27.40 38.80
N THR A 168 16.29 -28.34 38.78
CA THR A 168 16.34 -29.58 37.99
C THR A 168 15.04 -29.80 37.22
N LEU A 169 15.05 -30.62 36.16
CA LEU A 169 13.82 -30.93 35.41
C LEU A 169 12.75 -31.60 36.30
N ASN A 170 13.16 -32.42 37.28
CA ASN A 170 12.26 -32.97 38.30
C ASN A 170 11.57 -31.86 39.13
N SER A 171 12.28 -30.78 39.49
CA SER A 171 11.75 -29.70 40.34
C SER A 171 10.62 -28.89 39.69
N VAL A 172 10.50 -28.93 38.35
CA VAL A 172 9.49 -28.22 37.54
C VAL A 172 8.57 -29.16 36.74
N ASN A 173 8.58 -30.47 37.04
CA ASN A 173 7.84 -31.51 36.29
C ASN A 173 8.06 -31.46 34.77
N LYS A 174 9.32 -31.27 34.35
CA LYS A 174 9.74 -31.24 32.94
C LYS A 174 10.47 -32.51 32.51
N THR A 175 10.41 -32.80 31.21
CA THR A 175 11.05 -33.96 30.59
C THR A 175 12.32 -33.57 29.84
N TYR A 176 13.10 -34.58 29.44
CA TYR A 176 14.16 -34.41 28.45
C TYR A 176 13.67 -33.66 27.19
N THR A 177 12.48 -34.02 26.67
CA THR A 177 11.98 -33.49 25.40
C THR A 177 11.70 -31.99 25.48
N ASP A 178 11.12 -31.51 26.59
CA ASP A 178 10.92 -30.08 26.85
C ASP A 178 12.26 -29.34 26.75
N ALA A 179 13.26 -29.80 27.51
CA ALA A 179 14.56 -29.15 27.59
C ALA A 179 15.36 -29.24 26.28
N ALA A 180 15.33 -30.40 25.62
CA ALA A 180 16.08 -30.64 24.38
C ALA A 180 15.61 -29.75 23.24
N GLN A 181 14.29 -29.64 23.06
CA GLN A 181 13.70 -28.75 22.07
C GLN A 181 14.03 -27.29 22.37
N LEU A 182 14.05 -26.89 23.65
CA LEU A 182 14.42 -25.54 24.06
C LEU A 182 15.90 -25.21 23.82
N VAL A 183 16.84 -26.13 24.04
CA VAL A 183 18.26 -25.88 23.71
C VAL A 183 18.43 -25.70 22.19
N VAL A 184 17.89 -26.61 21.39
CA VAL A 184 18.02 -26.57 19.92
C VAL A 184 17.36 -25.32 19.34
N ASN A 185 16.16 -24.95 19.81
CA ASN A 185 15.43 -23.76 19.36
C ASN A 185 16.11 -22.42 19.72
N ASN A 186 17.13 -22.44 20.59
CA ASN A 186 17.91 -21.27 20.99
C ASN A 186 19.40 -21.40 20.62
N GLY A 187 19.73 -22.26 19.66
CA GLY A 187 21.07 -22.35 19.08
C GLY A 187 22.15 -22.97 19.98
N GLY A 188 21.77 -23.82 20.95
CA GLY A 188 22.72 -24.59 21.76
C GLY A 188 23.18 -25.90 21.10
N GLN A 189 24.19 -26.54 21.68
CA GLN A 189 24.80 -27.78 21.18
C GLN A 189 24.01 -29.02 21.61
N GLN A 190 23.99 -30.08 20.78
CA GLN A 190 23.41 -31.40 21.12
C GLN A 190 24.45 -32.51 20.94
N LEU A 191 24.30 -33.62 21.67
CA LEU A 191 25.10 -34.83 21.50
C LEU A 191 24.21 -35.98 20.98
N ALA A 192 24.60 -36.62 19.88
CA ALA A 192 23.82 -37.67 19.23
C ALA A 192 24.69 -38.70 18.50
N TYR A 193 24.10 -39.85 18.16
CA TYR A 193 24.76 -40.81 17.26
C TYR A 193 24.69 -40.36 15.79
N SER A 194 25.81 -40.49 15.11
CA SER A 194 25.95 -40.38 13.66
C SER A 194 26.30 -41.75 13.05
N GLY A 195 26.28 -41.85 11.71
CA GLY A 195 26.77 -43.04 11.00
C GLY A 195 28.26 -43.34 11.20
N ALA A 196 29.03 -42.44 11.83
CA ALA A 196 30.44 -42.62 12.19
C ALA A 196 30.67 -42.81 13.71
N GLY A 197 29.61 -42.92 14.52
CA GLY A 197 29.68 -43.01 15.98
C GLY A 197 29.10 -41.78 16.70
N LEU A 198 29.32 -41.69 18.01
CA LEU A 198 28.83 -40.59 18.85
C LEU A 198 29.56 -39.28 18.50
N ALA A 199 28.79 -38.23 18.19
CA ALA A 199 29.33 -36.94 17.78
C ALA A 199 28.52 -35.78 18.37
N LEU A 200 29.19 -34.64 18.60
CA LEU A 200 28.49 -33.40 18.90
C LEU A 200 27.82 -32.90 17.62
N SER A 201 26.50 -32.84 17.64
CA SER A 201 25.63 -32.53 16.51
C SER A 201 24.92 -31.20 16.74
N GLY A 202 24.87 -30.35 15.72
CA GLY A 202 24.47 -28.96 15.89
C GLY A 202 25.68 -28.12 16.31
N GLN A 203 26.16 -27.31 15.37
CA GLN A 203 26.90 -26.11 15.74
C GLN A 203 25.94 -25.14 16.44
N LEU A 204 26.49 -24.06 16.99
CA LEU A 204 25.79 -22.86 17.41
C LEU A 204 24.95 -22.17 16.30
N SER A 205 24.77 -22.81 15.14
CA SER A 205 24.44 -22.19 13.86
C SER A 205 23.85 -23.23 12.90
N SER A 206 22.69 -22.94 12.29
CA SER A 206 22.09 -23.77 11.25
C SER A 206 22.96 -23.84 10.00
N ALA A 207 23.47 -25.04 9.69
CA ALA A 207 24.34 -25.27 8.53
C ALA A 207 23.69 -24.90 7.18
N ALA A 208 22.35 -24.94 7.09
CA ALA A 208 21.61 -24.53 5.90
C ALA A 208 21.63 -23.01 5.63
N LEU A 209 21.96 -22.20 6.64
CA LEU A 209 22.05 -20.73 6.55
C LEU A 209 23.49 -20.23 6.42
N LEU A 210 24.47 -21.15 6.53
CA LEU A 210 25.90 -20.85 6.52
C LEU A 210 26.55 -20.93 5.11
N PRO A 211 27.66 -20.21 4.87
CA PRO A 211 28.18 -19.13 5.72
C PRO A 211 27.24 -17.92 5.65
N ALA A 212 26.82 -17.47 6.83
CA ALA A 212 25.96 -16.30 7.00
C ALA A 212 26.74 -15.03 6.65
N LEU A 213 26.01 -13.99 6.26
CA LEU A 213 26.55 -12.71 5.88
C LEU A 213 26.50 -11.76 7.09
N ASP A 214 27.67 -11.41 7.61
CA ASP A 214 27.78 -10.49 8.75
C ASP A 214 27.38 -9.08 8.33
N ALA A 215 26.35 -8.53 8.98
CA ALA A 215 25.89 -7.16 8.76
C ALA A 215 26.99 -6.10 8.97
N ASN A 216 28.02 -6.39 9.77
CA ASN A 216 29.16 -5.49 9.99
C ASN A 216 30.15 -5.47 8.80
N SER A 217 30.04 -6.40 7.86
CA SER A 217 30.84 -6.45 6.62
C SER A 217 30.20 -5.70 5.43
N LEU A 218 29.00 -5.14 5.62
CA LEU A 218 28.21 -4.52 4.56
C LEU A 218 28.24 -2.99 4.62
N GLY A 219 28.44 -2.36 3.46
CA GLY A 219 28.24 -0.91 3.31
C GLY A 219 26.77 -0.51 3.48
N ALA A 220 26.52 0.75 3.86
CA ALA A 220 25.17 1.25 4.11
C ALA A 220 24.22 1.05 2.91
N ASP A 221 24.69 1.25 1.68
CA ASP A 221 23.89 1.02 0.48
C ASP A 221 23.61 -0.46 0.21
N GLN A 222 24.53 -1.36 0.61
CA GLN A 222 24.30 -2.81 0.51
C GLN A 222 23.24 -3.24 1.53
N LEU A 223 23.29 -2.74 2.76
CA LEU A 223 22.27 -2.96 3.80
C LEU A 223 20.91 -2.36 3.45
N ASN A 224 20.87 -1.19 2.81
CA ASN A 224 19.63 -0.54 2.38
C ASN A 224 19.01 -1.24 1.17
N ASN A 225 19.80 -1.69 0.20
CA ASN A 225 19.31 -2.34 -1.01
C ASN A 225 19.05 -3.85 -0.83
N MET A 226 19.39 -4.43 0.32
CA MET A 226 19.18 -5.85 0.60
C MET A 226 17.76 -6.15 1.07
N THR A 227 17.03 -6.95 0.29
CA THR A 227 15.73 -7.48 0.75
C THR A 227 15.94 -8.57 1.81
N LEU A 228 15.42 -8.33 3.01
CA LEU A 228 15.40 -9.32 4.09
C LEU A 228 14.10 -10.14 4.09
N ASP A 229 14.21 -11.40 4.50
CA ASP A 229 13.06 -12.25 4.84
C ASP A 229 13.32 -13.06 6.12
N GLY A 230 12.32 -13.82 6.57
CA GLY A 230 12.40 -14.61 7.81
C GLY A 230 11.07 -14.71 8.57
N SER A 231 11.12 -15.24 9.78
CA SER A 231 9.93 -15.51 10.61
C SER A 231 10.27 -15.60 12.11
N ILE A 232 9.24 -15.52 12.96
CA ILE A 232 9.36 -15.83 14.39
C ILE A 232 9.17 -17.34 14.59
N THR A 233 10.22 -18.02 15.02
CA THR A 233 10.21 -19.47 15.23
C THR A 233 9.47 -19.82 16.52
N SER A 234 9.84 -19.22 17.65
CA SER A 234 9.23 -19.46 18.96
C SER A 234 8.94 -18.19 19.75
N VAL A 235 7.95 -18.26 20.63
CA VAL A 235 7.61 -17.21 21.61
C VAL A 235 7.22 -17.90 22.91
N ALA A 236 7.71 -17.41 24.04
CA ALA A 236 7.37 -17.95 25.35
C ALA A 236 7.45 -16.87 26.44
N ILE A 237 6.68 -17.05 27.50
CA ILE A 237 6.51 -16.07 28.59
C ILE A 237 6.57 -16.80 29.94
N PRO A 238 7.70 -17.44 30.30
CA PRO A 238 7.79 -18.27 31.49
C PRO A 238 7.69 -17.42 32.77
N GLY A 239 8.66 -16.54 32.97
CA GLY A 239 8.65 -15.49 33.98
C GLY A 239 7.92 -14.23 33.50
N ASN A 240 8.38 -13.08 33.96
CA ASN A 240 7.75 -11.78 33.72
C ASN A 240 8.05 -11.16 32.34
N ASN A 241 9.18 -11.54 31.74
CA ASN A 241 9.62 -11.04 30.43
C ASN A 241 9.32 -12.05 29.31
N PRO A 242 8.75 -11.61 28.17
CA PRO A 242 8.71 -12.40 26.95
C PRO A 242 10.10 -12.75 26.41
N ILE A 243 10.20 -13.94 25.81
CA ILE A 243 11.37 -14.41 25.06
C ILE A 243 10.89 -14.81 23.67
N VAL A 244 11.59 -14.36 22.63
CA VAL A 244 11.23 -14.55 21.22
C VAL A 244 12.46 -15.04 20.45
N SER A 245 12.34 -16.13 19.72
CA SER A 245 13.36 -16.57 18.75
C SER A 245 12.84 -16.38 17.33
N PHE A 246 13.71 -15.92 16.44
CA PHE A 246 13.37 -15.58 15.06
C PHE A 246 14.57 -15.75 14.11
N GLN A 247 14.31 -15.69 12.82
CA GLN A 247 15.28 -15.86 11.75
C GLN A 247 15.32 -14.62 10.85
N VAL A 248 16.50 -14.24 10.38
CA VAL A 248 16.75 -13.20 9.38
C VAL A 248 17.61 -13.78 8.26
N VAL A 249 17.11 -13.77 7.03
CA VAL A 249 17.84 -14.19 5.82
C VAL A 249 17.86 -13.11 4.76
N ASN A 250 18.89 -13.13 3.92
CA ASN A 250 18.88 -12.47 2.62
C ASN A 250 17.88 -13.19 1.71
N LYS A 251 16.82 -12.49 1.26
CA LYS A 251 15.71 -13.10 0.51
C LYS A 251 16.15 -13.76 -0.80
N THR A 252 17.16 -13.19 -1.47
CA THR A 252 17.64 -13.63 -2.79
C THR A 252 18.53 -14.88 -2.72
N THR A 253 19.26 -15.07 -1.61
CA THR A 253 20.27 -16.15 -1.48
C THR A 253 19.93 -17.19 -0.41
N GLY A 254 18.90 -16.96 0.42
CA GLY A 254 18.50 -17.84 1.53
C GLY A 254 19.47 -17.85 2.73
N LYS A 255 20.64 -17.21 2.61
CA LYS A 255 21.66 -17.16 3.65
C LYS A 255 21.25 -16.30 4.83
N GLY A 256 21.66 -16.69 6.03
CA GLY A 256 21.44 -15.91 7.24
C GLY A 256 22.14 -14.56 7.24
N ILE A 257 21.57 -13.58 7.95
CA ILE A 257 22.22 -12.30 8.27
C ILE A 257 22.60 -12.28 9.74
N SER A 258 23.87 -12.51 10.05
CA SER A 258 24.43 -12.41 11.41
C SER A 258 24.84 -10.96 11.73
N GLY A 259 25.22 -10.69 12.98
CA GLY A 259 25.81 -9.40 13.37
C GLY A 259 24.81 -8.28 13.68
N LEU A 260 23.50 -8.48 13.51
CA LEU A 260 22.47 -7.47 13.83
C LEU A 260 22.37 -7.25 15.35
N LYS A 261 22.12 -6.00 15.76
CA LYS A 261 22.09 -5.58 17.18
C LYS A 261 20.86 -4.73 17.56
N ALA A 262 20.02 -4.32 16.62
CA ALA A 262 18.90 -3.41 16.85
C ALA A 262 17.60 -3.93 16.22
N PHE A 263 16.59 -4.14 17.06
CA PHE A 263 15.26 -4.59 16.68
C PHE A 263 14.18 -3.69 17.29
N ASN A 264 13.12 -3.41 16.53
CA ASN A 264 11.88 -2.87 17.10
C ASN A 264 11.11 -4.05 17.72
N LEU A 265 10.84 -4.01 19.02
CA LEU A 265 10.08 -5.06 19.71
C LEU A 265 8.78 -4.49 20.26
N VAL A 266 7.65 -5.15 19.97
CA VAL A 266 6.34 -4.81 20.53
C VAL A 266 5.58 -6.09 20.84
N ILE A 267 4.87 -6.13 21.97
CA ILE A 267 3.94 -7.20 22.33
C ILE A 267 2.62 -6.61 22.82
N ALA A 268 1.51 -7.22 22.41
CA ALA A 268 0.15 -6.81 22.71
C ALA A 268 -0.74 -8.02 23.00
N GLN A 269 -1.83 -7.80 23.73
CA GLN A 269 -2.88 -8.78 24.00
C GLN A 269 -4.18 -8.35 23.32
N LEU A 270 -4.91 -9.28 22.72
CA LEU A 270 -6.23 -9.04 22.18
C LEU A 270 -7.24 -9.08 23.33
N LYS A 271 -7.79 -7.93 23.68
CA LYS A 271 -8.94 -7.85 24.59
C LYS A 271 -10.19 -8.30 23.81
N PRO A 272 -10.95 -9.31 24.30
CA PRO A 272 -12.22 -9.69 23.70
C PRO A 272 -13.22 -8.53 23.65
N GLY A 273 -14.15 -8.63 22.71
CA GLY A 273 -15.28 -7.71 22.62
C GLY A 273 -16.19 -7.79 23.85
N ALA A 274 -16.93 -6.71 24.11
CA ALA A 274 -17.92 -6.63 25.19
C ALA A 274 -19.10 -5.76 24.74
N ASN A 275 -20.32 -6.15 25.11
CA ASN A 275 -21.57 -5.46 24.76
C ASN A 275 -21.65 -5.07 23.27
N GLY A 276 -21.47 -6.06 22.38
CA GLY A 276 -21.42 -5.89 20.92
C GLY A 276 -20.10 -5.35 20.36
N SER A 277 -19.34 -4.58 21.13
CA SER A 277 -18.11 -3.92 20.68
C SER A 277 -17.09 -4.94 20.14
N PRO A 278 -16.42 -4.71 19.00
CA PRO A 278 -15.34 -5.56 18.50
C PRO A 278 -14.17 -5.71 19.48
N SER A 279 -13.37 -6.77 19.31
CA SER A 279 -12.11 -6.98 20.05
C SER A 279 -11.09 -5.87 19.76
N GLU A 280 -10.21 -5.57 20.72
CA GLU A 280 -9.19 -4.51 20.58
C GLU A 280 -7.81 -4.99 21.02
N TRP A 281 -6.76 -4.66 20.26
CA TRP A 281 -5.38 -4.86 20.69
C TRP A 281 -5.02 -3.86 21.80
N LEU A 282 -4.40 -4.34 22.88
CA LEU A 282 -3.83 -3.49 23.92
C LEU A 282 -2.35 -3.81 24.10
N SER A 283 -1.51 -2.79 23.99
CA SER A 283 -0.05 -2.90 24.05
C SER A 283 0.45 -3.00 25.49
N TYR A 284 1.37 -3.92 25.75
CA TYR A 284 2.11 -3.94 27.02
C TYR A 284 3.21 -2.86 27.07
N MET A 285 3.50 -2.19 25.96
CA MET A 285 4.55 -1.16 25.88
C MET A 285 4.14 0.20 26.49
N VAL A 286 3.11 0.20 27.34
CA VAL A 286 2.66 1.33 28.17
C VAL A 286 3.27 1.24 29.57
N THR A 287 3.75 2.37 30.09
CA THR A 287 4.48 2.50 31.37
C THR A 287 3.94 3.68 32.20
N GLY A 288 2.63 3.70 32.43
CA GLY A 288 1.93 4.74 33.20
C GLY A 288 0.58 5.08 32.58
N ALA A 289 -0.37 5.60 33.37
CA ALA A 289 -1.67 6.08 32.88
C ALA A 289 -1.56 7.26 31.87
N THR A 290 -0.38 7.89 31.78
CA THR A 290 -0.02 8.94 30.81
C THR A 290 0.85 8.43 29.66
N SER A 291 1.38 7.20 29.74
CA SER A 291 2.25 6.59 28.75
C SER A 291 1.43 5.96 27.62
N ARG A 292 1.98 5.98 26.40
CA ARG A 292 1.30 5.55 25.15
C ARG A 292 2.11 4.43 24.49
N PRO A 293 1.51 3.55 23.67
CA PRO A 293 2.23 2.43 23.06
C PRO A 293 3.50 2.82 22.30
N GLY A 294 4.64 2.27 22.75
CA GLY A 294 5.96 2.41 22.13
C GLY A 294 6.58 1.06 21.75
N THR A 295 7.91 0.97 21.78
CA THR A 295 8.72 -0.24 21.56
C THR A 295 9.57 -0.55 22.79
N ASP A 296 10.03 -1.78 22.96
CA ASP A 296 11.01 -2.11 24.01
C ASP A 296 12.38 -1.48 23.70
N SER A 297 13.13 -1.17 24.74
CA SER A 297 14.47 -0.58 24.72
C SER A 297 15.43 -1.19 25.74
N GLY A 298 14.95 -2.09 26.62
CA GLY A 298 15.75 -2.74 27.67
C GLY A 298 16.05 -4.22 27.41
N TYR A 299 15.87 -4.69 26.18
CA TYR A 299 16.00 -6.10 25.81
C TYR A 299 17.45 -6.57 25.66
N THR A 300 17.67 -7.88 25.78
CA THR A 300 18.95 -8.53 25.49
C THR A 300 18.84 -9.44 24.26
N VAL A 301 19.92 -9.50 23.47
CA VAL A 301 20.00 -10.21 22.18
C VAL A 301 21.07 -11.29 22.23
N ILE A 302 20.70 -12.52 21.92
CA ILE A 302 21.61 -13.58 21.47
C ILE A 302 21.56 -13.61 19.94
N ASP A 303 22.72 -13.43 19.32
CA ASP A 303 22.95 -13.57 17.88
C ASP A 303 23.54 -14.95 17.65
N ASN A 304 22.87 -15.79 16.85
CA ASN A 304 23.32 -17.16 16.68
C ASN A 304 24.44 -17.32 15.64
N GLY A 305 24.79 -16.27 14.88
CA GLY A 305 25.83 -16.33 13.86
C GLY A 305 25.43 -17.03 12.56
N ASP A 306 24.24 -17.62 12.51
CA ASP A 306 23.57 -18.18 11.32
C ASP A 306 22.41 -17.30 10.82
N GLY A 307 22.24 -16.11 11.38
CA GLY A 307 21.10 -15.24 11.15
C GLY A 307 19.82 -15.60 11.89
N SER A 308 19.82 -16.63 12.75
CA SER A 308 18.82 -16.75 13.80
C SER A 308 19.22 -15.94 15.04
N TYR A 309 18.22 -15.53 15.82
CA TYR A 309 18.37 -14.68 16.99
C TYR A 309 17.39 -15.12 18.07
N THR A 310 17.79 -14.96 19.33
CA THR A 310 16.91 -15.09 20.49
C THR A 310 16.96 -13.83 21.31
N VAL A 311 15.81 -13.25 21.63
CA VAL A 311 15.70 -11.95 22.29
C VAL A 311 14.79 -12.05 23.51
N LYS A 312 15.30 -11.65 24.68
CA LYS A 312 14.54 -11.50 25.92
C LYS A 312 14.19 -10.03 26.09
N PHE A 313 12.89 -9.74 26.20
CA PHE A 313 12.37 -8.39 26.41
C PHE A 313 12.86 -7.83 27.75
N GLY A 314 13.15 -6.52 27.80
CA GLY A 314 13.36 -5.80 29.05
C GLY A 314 12.03 -5.49 29.74
N LYS A 315 10.96 -5.34 28.96
CA LYS A 315 9.61 -5.13 29.48
C LYS A 315 9.14 -6.32 30.32
N ASP A 316 8.78 -6.05 31.57
CA ASP A 316 7.92 -6.91 32.39
C ASP A 316 6.45 -6.71 31.95
N ILE A 317 5.79 -7.79 31.52
CA ILE A 317 4.37 -7.73 31.11
C ILE A 317 3.40 -8.28 32.16
N LYS A 318 3.89 -8.89 33.25
CA LYS A 318 3.09 -9.49 34.33
C LYS A 318 3.05 -8.60 35.58
N GLY A 319 4.14 -7.92 35.90
CA GLY A 319 4.34 -7.07 37.10
C GLY A 319 3.64 -5.71 37.10
N GLY A 320 2.83 -5.39 36.08
CA GLY A 320 1.84 -4.31 36.14
C GLY A 320 2.37 -2.86 36.24
N THR A 321 3.67 -2.62 36.05
CA THR A 321 4.35 -1.31 36.23
C THR A 321 3.95 -0.26 35.17
N GLY A 322 2.70 0.22 35.25
CA GLY A 322 2.18 1.31 34.43
C GLY A 322 0.65 1.41 34.35
N GLY A 323 -0.06 0.28 34.41
CA GLY A 323 -1.52 0.23 34.28
C GLY A 323 -2.04 0.36 32.84
N THR A 324 -2.97 -0.55 32.49
CA THR A 324 -4.05 -0.52 31.47
C THR A 324 -4.35 -1.94 30.97
N VAL A 325 -3.33 -2.80 30.90
CA VAL A 325 -3.43 -4.19 30.43
C VAL A 325 -3.10 -5.16 31.56
N VAL A 326 -3.98 -6.12 31.82
CA VAL A 326 -3.73 -7.25 32.72
C VAL A 326 -3.39 -8.47 31.87
N TYR A 327 -2.27 -9.12 32.19
CA TYR A 327 -1.84 -10.35 31.48
C TYR A 327 -2.80 -11.52 31.75
N ASN A 328 -3.27 -12.15 30.68
CA ASN A 328 -4.07 -13.37 30.72
C ASN A 328 -3.54 -14.36 29.68
N ALA A 329 -2.94 -15.46 30.15
CA ALA A 329 -2.33 -16.48 29.30
C ALA A 329 -3.30 -17.17 28.32
N ASN A 330 -4.61 -17.07 28.55
CA ASN A 330 -5.65 -17.68 27.71
C ASN A 330 -6.15 -16.77 26.58
N LEU A 331 -5.66 -15.53 26.48
CA LEU A 331 -6.00 -14.59 25.41
C LEU A 331 -4.93 -14.57 24.32
N THR A 332 -5.35 -14.36 23.08
CA THR A 332 -4.43 -14.16 21.94
C THR A 332 -3.47 -13.01 22.21
N HIS A 333 -2.18 -13.28 22.06
CA HIS A 333 -1.10 -12.31 22.09
C HIS A 333 -0.52 -12.16 20.68
N ARG A 334 -0.21 -10.93 20.30
CA ARG A 334 0.58 -10.59 19.10
C ARG A 334 1.94 -10.13 19.55
N VAL A 335 2.99 -10.67 18.93
CA VAL A 335 4.36 -10.15 19.06
C VAL A 335 4.91 -9.78 17.69
N MET A 336 5.67 -8.69 17.65
CA MET A 336 6.30 -8.16 16.44
C MET A 336 7.79 -7.93 16.69
N VAL A 337 8.61 -8.42 15.76
CA VAL A 337 10.05 -8.16 15.66
C VAL A 337 10.32 -7.43 14.34
N GLY A 338 10.76 -6.18 14.43
CA GLY A 338 11.07 -5.34 13.28
C GLY A 338 12.56 -5.17 13.11
N VAL A 339 13.13 -5.73 12.04
CA VAL A 339 14.57 -5.66 11.76
C VAL A 339 14.90 -4.30 11.14
N ARG A 340 15.78 -3.53 11.80
CA ARG A 340 16.40 -2.33 11.23
C ARG A 340 17.75 -2.69 10.63
N THR A 341 17.95 -2.43 9.34
CA THR A 341 19.25 -2.57 8.64
C THR A 341 20.20 -1.40 8.92
N THR A 342 20.21 -0.88 10.15
CA THR A 342 21.12 0.19 10.58
C THR A 342 22.55 -0.33 10.66
N PRO A 343 23.51 0.22 9.90
CA PRO A 343 24.92 -0.09 10.07
C PRO A 343 25.38 0.30 11.48
N SER A 344 26.25 -0.51 12.07
CA SER A 344 26.94 -0.14 13.31
C SER A 344 27.84 1.09 13.08
N VAL A 345 27.90 1.99 14.06
CA VAL A 345 28.79 3.16 14.17
C VAL A 345 28.63 4.31 13.14
N VAL A 346 28.55 4.05 11.83
CA VAL A 346 28.89 5.09 10.82
C VAL A 346 27.88 6.25 10.69
N LEU A 347 26.57 6.01 10.83
CA LEU A 347 25.54 7.03 10.51
C LEU A 347 25.14 7.97 11.66
N GLN A 348 25.77 7.88 12.84
CA GLN A 348 25.43 8.75 13.98
C GLN A 348 26.11 10.14 13.96
N GLN A 349 27.11 10.37 13.09
CA GLN A 349 27.96 11.57 13.17
C GLN A 349 27.40 12.84 12.49
N ASN A 350 26.29 12.77 11.75
CA ASN A 350 25.88 13.87 10.82
C ASN A 350 24.52 14.54 11.12
N GLY A 351 23.98 14.39 12.34
CA GLY A 351 22.89 15.22 12.88
C GLY A 351 21.49 15.09 12.23
N THR A 352 21.35 14.41 11.09
CA THR A 352 20.06 14.17 10.42
C THR A 352 19.29 13.02 11.07
N ASN A 353 17.96 13.16 11.17
CA ASN A 353 17.07 12.15 11.75
C ASN A 353 17.24 10.75 11.14
N LEU A 354 17.09 9.71 11.98
CA LEU A 354 17.14 8.28 11.64
C LEU A 354 15.93 7.78 10.80
N SER A 355 15.17 8.69 10.20
CA SER A 355 13.85 8.47 9.57
C SER A 355 13.87 7.76 8.21
N ASN A 356 15.04 7.51 7.64
CA ASN A 356 15.19 7.21 6.21
C ASN A 356 15.42 5.72 5.90
N PHE A 357 15.24 4.83 6.89
CA PHE A 357 15.33 3.38 6.70
C PHE A 357 14.02 2.78 6.20
N TYR A 358 13.71 2.98 4.91
CA TYR A 358 12.45 2.54 4.30
C TYR A 358 12.29 1.01 4.16
N ASN A 359 13.33 0.21 4.47
CA ASN A 359 13.38 -1.24 4.27
C ASN A 359 13.39 -2.06 5.58
N GLU A 360 12.75 -1.54 6.62
CA GLU A 360 12.39 -2.36 7.78
C GLU A 360 11.54 -3.58 7.35
N LYS A 361 11.97 -4.77 7.78
CA LYS A 361 11.22 -6.03 7.64
C LYS A 361 10.59 -6.37 8.98
N TYR A 362 9.29 -6.66 8.98
CA TYR A 362 8.55 -7.06 10.16
C TYR A 362 8.26 -8.56 10.12
N PHE A 363 8.48 -9.22 11.25
CA PHE A 363 7.96 -10.55 11.54
C PHE A 363 6.90 -10.42 12.63
N VAL A 364 5.74 -11.01 12.41
CA VAL A 364 4.59 -10.96 13.33
C VAL A 364 4.15 -12.39 13.63
N LYS A 365 3.85 -12.69 14.90
CA LYS A 365 3.27 -13.97 15.30
C LYS A 365 2.17 -13.77 16.33
N ASP A 366 1.04 -14.40 16.08
CA ASP A 366 -0.08 -14.52 17.02
C ASP A 366 -0.05 -15.90 17.68
N PHE A 367 -0.31 -15.94 18.99
CA PHE A 367 -0.22 -17.15 19.81
C PHE A 367 -1.07 -17.02 21.08
N VAL A 368 -1.47 -18.12 21.69
CA VAL A 368 -2.09 -18.13 23.03
C VAL A 368 -1.05 -18.64 24.04
N PRO A 369 -0.57 -17.84 25.01
CA PRO A 369 0.53 -18.26 25.90
C PRO A 369 0.29 -19.54 26.71
N ALA A 370 -0.96 -19.90 27.00
CA ALA A 370 -1.33 -21.14 27.69
C ALA A 370 -1.30 -22.38 26.77
N THR A 371 -1.41 -22.19 25.45
CA THR A 371 -1.45 -23.26 24.43
C THR A 371 -0.68 -22.81 23.18
N PRO A 372 0.65 -22.58 23.28
CA PRO A 372 1.41 -21.88 22.24
C PRO A 372 1.52 -22.63 20.90
N ASP A 373 1.33 -23.94 20.92
CA ASP A 373 1.32 -24.82 19.74
C ASP A 373 -0.06 -24.93 19.06
N VAL A 374 -1.09 -24.29 19.63
CA VAL A 374 -2.46 -24.23 19.09
C VAL A 374 -2.67 -22.86 18.45
N ALA A 375 -3.17 -22.85 17.21
CA ALA A 375 -3.51 -21.62 16.50
C ALA A 375 -4.61 -20.83 17.26
N PRO A 376 -4.49 -19.50 17.44
CA PRO A 376 -5.51 -18.72 18.13
C PRO A 376 -6.85 -18.74 17.39
N THR A 377 -7.94 -18.94 18.14
CA THR A 377 -9.31 -18.87 17.61
C THR A 377 -9.80 -17.42 17.45
N GLU A 378 -9.42 -16.54 18.39
CA GLU A 378 -9.72 -15.11 18.33
C GLU A 378 -8.56 -14.35 17.68
N MET A 379 -8.85 -13.69 16.55
CA MET A 379 -7.90 -12.96 15.73
C MET A 379 -8.48 -11.59 15.34
N ARG A 380 -7.65 -10.67 14.84
CA ARG A 380 -8.08 -9.33 14.40
C ARG A 380 -7.30 -8.85 13.17
N ASP A 381 -7.39 -9.60 12.08
CA ASP A 381 -6.80 -9.28 10.78
C ASP A 381 -7.89 -8.84 9.78
N MET A 382 -8.09 -7.53 9.74
CA MET A 382 -9.22 -6.83 9.09
C MET A 382 -9.01 -6.45 7.63
N THR A 383 -7.76 -6.42 7.19
CA THR A 383 -7.28 -5.87 5.91
C THR A 383 -5.82 -6.28 5.74
N THR A 384 -5.26 -6.10 4.53
CA THR A 384 -3.86 -6.40 4.24
C THR A 384 -3.06 -5.12 3.99
N THR A 385 -1.75 -5.17 4.26
CA THR A 385 -0.80 -4.12 3.89
C THR A 385 -0.86 -3.81 2.38
N ASP A 386 -1.16 -4.80 1.54
CA ASP A 386 -1.21 -4.66 0.08
C ASP A 386 -2.46 -3.91 -0.40
N ALA A 387 -3.62 -4.08 0.26
CA ALA A 387 -4.84 -3.30 -0.02
C ALA A 387 -4.62 -1.80 0.20
N CYS A 388 -3.80 -1.42 1.19
CA CYS A 388 -3.35 -0.04 1.37
C CYS A 388 -2.34 0.40 0.29
N ASN A 389 -1.43 -0.49 -0.09
CA ASN A 389 -0.40 -0.22 -1.09
C ASN A 389 -0.94 -0.12 -2.54
N GLU A 390 -2.17 -0.57 -2.82
CA GLU A 390 -2.86 -0.25 -4.08
C GLU A 390 -2.82 1.26 -4.37
N CYS A 391 -3.04 2.09 -3.35
CA CYS A 391 -2.96 3.55 -3.44
C CYS A 391 -1.59 4.11 -3.01
N HIS A 392 -1.01 3.62 -1.91
CA HIS A 392 0.19 4.21 -1.33
C HIS A 392 1.52 3.79 -2.01
N GLY A 393 1.54 2.68 -2.77
CA GLY A 393 2.76 2.05 -3.27
C GLY A 393 3.59 1.38 -2.16
N LYS A 394 4.00 2.15 -1.14
CA LYS A 394 4.43 1.64 0.17
C LYS A 394 4.03 2.60 1.30
N ILE A 395 2.99 2.26 2.05
CA ILE A 395 2.43 3.08 3.13
C ILE A 395 3.46 3.46 4.22
N GLY A 396 4.48 2.63 4.46
CA GLY A 396 5.56 2.93 5.42
C GLY A 396 6.49 4.09 5.02
N VAL A 397 6.27 4.69 3.86
CA VAL A 397 7.05 5.79 3.28
C VAL A 397 6.21 7.06 3.24
N THR A 398 4.91 6.91 2.99
CA THR A 398 3.90 7.99 2.93
C THR A 398 3.28 8.28 4.30
N THR A 399 3.91 7.85 5.41
CA THR A 399 3.41 8.02 6.78
C THR A 399 4.47 8.62 7.73
N PRO A 400 4.07 9.35 8.79
CA PRO A 400 5.00 10.11 9.66
C PRO A 400 5.97 9.28 10.53
N HIS A 401 6.10 7.97 10.31
CA HIS A 401 6.88 7.06 11.16
C HIS A 401 8.03 6.33 10.44
N GLY A 402 8.32 6.68 9.17
CA GLY A 402 9.60 6.41 8.50
C GLY A 402 10.08 4.96 8.51
N GLY A 403 9.43 4.11 7.70
CA GLY A 403 9.71 2.67 7.55
C GLY A 403 8.51 1.77 7.89
N ARG A 404 7.62 2.24 8.77
CA ARG A 404 6.52 1.45 9.37
C ARG A 404 5.36 1.18 8.43
N GLY A 405 5.56 0.21 7.53
CA GLY A 405 4.61 -0.11 6.46
C GLY A 405 3.63 -1.25 6.72
N ASP A 406 3.68 -1.95 7.85
CA ASP A 406 2.82 -3.13 8.07
C ASP A 406 1.58 -2.84 8.94
N VAL A 407 0.40 -3.25 8.46
CA VAL A 407 -0.87 -3.00 9.14
C VAL A 407 -0.99 -3.73 10.48
N LYS A 408 -0.47 -4.97 10.59
CA LYS A 408 -0.53 -5.75 11.83
C LYS A 408 0.35 -5.12 12.91
N TYR A 409 1.46 -4.48 12.54
CA TYR A 409 2.26 -3.64 13.44
C TYR A 409 1.52 -2.34 13.82
N CYS A 410 0.96 -1.58 12.88
CA CYS A 410 0.25 -0.33 13.17
C CYS A 410 -0.83 -0.50 14.26
N MET A 411 -1.60 -1.60 14.19
CA MET A 411 -2.64 -1.96 15.14
C MET A 411 -2.14 -2.28 16.56
N MET A 412 -0.84 -2.54 16.78
CA MET A 412 -0.24 -2.73 18.11
C MET A 412 0.12 -1.42 18.82
N CYS A 413 0.13 -0.30 18.10
CA CYS A 413 0.45 1.02 18.65
C CYS A 413 -0.73 2.02 18.57
N HIS A 414 -1.58 1.89 17.55
CA HIS A 414 -2.77 2.71 17.34
C HIS A 414 -3.99 2.07 18.00
N THR A 415 -3.99 2.08 19.33
CA THR A 415 -5.03 1.53 20.21
C THR A 415 -5.71 2.66 20.98
N SER A 416 -6.78 2.39 21.73
CA SER A 416 -7.39 3.38 22.65
C SER A 416 -6.39 4.00 23.65
N GLN A 417 -5.30 3.30 23.97
CA GLN A 417 -4.20 3.79 24.81
C GLN A 417 -3.45 4.99 24.21
N ARG A 418 -3.71 5.37 22.94
CA ARG A 418 -3.26 6.67 22.39
C ARG A 418 -3.88 7.87 23.13
N GLY A 419 -5.04 7.70 23.75
CA GLY A 419 -5.70 8.70 24.61
C GLY A 419 -5.08 8.85 26.01
N ASN A 420 -4.16 7.97 26.42
CA ASN A 420 -3.52 8.04 27.74
C ASN A 420 -2.87 9.41 27.97
N GLY A 421 -3.21 10.06 29.09
CA GLY A 421 -2.72 11.40 29.43
C GLY A 421 -3.03 12.48 28.38
N ARG A 422 -4.16 12.39 27.67
CA ARG A 422 -4.66 13.44 26.77
C ARG A 422 -5.99 14.00 27.30
N THR A 423 -6.21 15.30 27.11
CA THR A 423 -7.47 15.98 27.40
C THR A 423 -8.43 15.79 26.23
N ASN A 424 -9.74 15.81 26.49
CA ASN A 424 -10.75 15.86 25.44
C ASN A 424 -10.92 17.27 24.87
N SER A 425 -10.75 17.42 23.57
CA SER A 425 -11.13 18.62 22.81
C SER A 425 -12.61 18.46 22.41
N ALA A 426 -13.46 19.40 22.82
CA ALA A 426 -14.88 19.41 22.44
C ALA A 426 -15.10 20.31 21.21
N SER A 427 -15.96 19.90 20.28
CA SER A 427 -16.34 20.74 19.14
C SER A 427 -17.33 21.84 19.56
N VAL A 428 -17.19 23.01 18.96
CA VAL A 428 -18.14 24.13 19.06
C VAL A 428 -18.63 24.44 17.65
N ASN A 429 -19.94 24.36 17.41
CA ASN A 429 -20.55 24.50 16.08
C ASN A 429 -19.85 23.60 15.03
N ASN A 430 -19.69 22.31 15.35
CA ASN A 430 -18.97 21.30 14.55
C ASN A 430 -17.50 21.67 14.20
N THR A 431 -16.88 22.61 14.91
CA THR A 431 -15.50 23.05 14.68
C THR A 431 -14.66 22.78 15.92
N PHE A 432 -13.48 22.18 15.74
CA PHE A 432 -12.44 22.04 16.77
C PHE A 432 -11.36 23.13 16.61
N THR A 433 -10.61 23.40 17.68
CA THR A 433 -9.47 24.32 17.66
C THR A 433 -8.27 23.75 18.43
N GLY A 434 -7.07 23.89 17.87
CA GLY A 434 -5.84 23.31 18.43
C GLY A 434 -5.75 21.78 18.24
N GLU A 435 -4.85 21.13 18.97
CA GLU A 435 -4.65 19.67 18.90
C GLU A 435 -5.93 18.90 19.34
N THR A 436 -6.27 17.81 18.64
CA THR A 436 -7.49 17.01 18.89
C THR A 436 -7.22 15.54 19.19
N PHE A 437 -6.16 15.21 19.95
CA PHE A 437 -5.79 13.82 20.29
C PHE A 437 -6.94 12.96 20.86
N ILE A 438 -7.89 13.58 21.55
CA ILE A 438 -9.24 13.06 21.80
C ILE A 438 -10.22 14.15 21.35
N ALA A 439 -11.22 13.79 20.56
CA ALA A 439 -12.19 14.71 19.96
C ALA A 439 -13.63 14.25 20.24
N ASP A 440 -14.41 15.03 20.98
CA ASP A 440 -15.76 14.65 21.47
C ASP A 440 -15.82 13.26 22.15
N GLY A 441 -14.73 12.83 22.77
CA GLY A 441 -14.55 11.52 23.40
C GLY A 441 -13.91 10.44 22.50
N GLU A 442 -13.80 10.67 21.19
CA GLU A 442 -13.16 9.74 20.26
C GLU A 442 -11.63 9.88 20.31
N VAL A 443 -10.92 8.78 20.58
CA VAL A 443 -9.45 8.75 20.51
C VAL A 443 -9.01 8.72 19.05
N LEU A 444 -8.62 9.88 18.49
CA LEU A 444 -8.25 9.99 17.07
C LEU A 444 -7.02 9.17 16.66
N GLY A 445 -6.23 8.71 17.65
CA GLY A 445 -5.09 7.81 17.43
C GLY A 445 -5.42 6.32 17.38
N ASP A 446 -6.65 5.89 17.67
CA ASP A 446 -7.10 4.51 17.49
C ASP A 446 -7.10 4.16 16.00
N PHE A 447 -6.61 2.98 15.62
CA PHE A 447 -6.41 2.64 14.22
C PHE A 447 -7.70 2.72 13.37
N VAL A 448 -8.86 2.37 13.91
CA VAL A 448 -10.12 2.44 13.16
C VAL A 448 -10.55 3.90 13.00
N THR A 449 -10.57 4.66 14.09
CA THR A 449 -10.97 6.07 14.11
C THR A 449 -10.05 6.93 13.22
N MET A 450 -8.74 6.71 13.31
CA MET A 450 -7.71 7.42 12.55
C MET A 450 -7.86 7.17 11.05
N ILE A 451 -7.86 5.90 10.62
CA ILE A 451 -7.82 5.56 9.20
C ILE A 451 -9.12 5.99 8.50
N HIS A 452 -10.28 5.79 9.13
CA HIS A 452 -11.55 6.23 8.53
C HIS A 452 -11.66 7.75 8.44
N LYS A 453 -11.31 8.52 9.50
CA LYS A 453 -11.36 9.99 9.42
C LYS A 453 -10.37 10.56 8.39
N ILE A 454 -9.17 9.98 8.27
CA ILE A 454 -8.20 10.36 7.23
C ILE A 454 -8.78 10.20 5.81
N HIS A 455 -9.48 9.08 5.53
CA HIS A 455 -10.00 8.80 4.19
C HIS A 455 -11.39 9.40 3.93
N MET A 456 -12.14 9.81 4.97
CA MET A 456 -13.25 10.74 4.83
C MET A 456 -12.73 12.14 4.47
N GLY A 457 -11.76 12.61 5.23
CA GLY A 457 -11.01 13.84 5.01
C GLY A 457 -11.89 15.07 4.85
N THR A 458 -11.84 15.72 3.67
CA THR A 458 -12.69 16.90 3.36
C THR A 458 -14.20 16.60 3.32
N ARG A 459 -14.64 15.35 3.55
CA ARG A 459 -16.05 14.92 3.60
C ARG A 459 -16.58 14.69 5.02
N LEU A 460 -15.76 14.91 6.05
CA LEU A 460 -16.19 14.94 7.45
C LEU A 460 -17.16 16.11 7.70
N THR A 461 -18.12 15.94 8.60
CA THR A 461 -19.09 17.00 8.96
C THR A 461 -18.48 18.00 9.93
N LYS A 462 -17.51 17.56 10.74
CA LYS A 462 -16.75 18.39 11.68
C LYS A 462 -15.41 18.80 11.09
N THR A 463 -14.99 20.01 11.44
CA THR A 463 -13.79 20.67 10.91
C THR A 463 -12.78 20.99 12.01
N GLY A 464 -11.52 21.23 11.63
CA GLY A 464 -10.43 21.51 12.58
C GLY A 464 -9.85 20.26 13.25
N TYR A 465 -10.08 19.06 12.70
CA TYR A 465 -9.42 17.84 13.17
C TYR A 465 -7.91 17.89 12.92
N ASP A 466 -7.12 17.84 14.00
CA ASP A 466 -5.66 17.80 14.01
C ASP A 466 -5.15 16.69 14.94
N TYR A 467 -4.45 15.70 14.38
CA TYR A 467 -3.78 14.64 15.14
C TYR A 467 -2.26 14.69 14.89
N ALA A 468 -1.54 15.45 15.72
CA ALA A 468 -0.09 15.65 15.60
C ALA A 468 0.31 16.20 14.22
N ASP A 469 -0.21 17.39 13.88
CA ASP A 469 -0.07 18.08 12.59
C ASP A 469 -0.73 17.36 11.39
N VAL A 470 -1.24 16.12 11.57
CA VAL A 470 -2.06 15.44 10.56
C VAL A 470 -3.48 15.99 10.61
N LYS A 471 -3.74 17.01 9.79
CA LYS A 471 -5.04 17.64 9.65
C LYS A 471 -5.95 16.82 8.76
N PHE A 472 -6.94 16.14 9.34
CA PHE A 472 -7.78 15.22 8.56
C PHE A 472 -8.62 15.96 7.51
N ASN A 473 -9.13 17.15 7.84
CA ASN A 473 -9.98 17.93 6.94
C ASN A 473 -9.27 18.45 5.67
N ASP A 474 -7.94 18.41 5.62
CA ASP A 474 -7.14 18.85 4.46
C ASP A 474 -6.93 17.71 3.44
N ILE A 475 -7.38 16.48 3.75
CA ILE A 475 -7.08 15.27 2.96
C ILE A 475 -8.18 14.99 1.93
N HIS A 476 -7.79 14.94 0.65
CA HIS A 476 -8.68 14.67 -0.48
C HIS A 476 -8.63 13.19 -0.92
N TYR A 477 -9.50 12.33 -0.39
CA TYR A 477 -9.56 10.93 -0.81
C TYR A 477 -10.07 10.78 -2.27
N PRO A 478 -9.31 10.11 -3.17
CA PRO A 478 -9.53 10.10 -4.62
C PRO A 478 -10.66 9.19 -5.15
N LYS A 479 -11.33 8.42 -4.28
CA LYS A 479 -12.49 7.58 -4.59
C LYS A 479 -13.75 8.05 -3.83
N ASP A 480 -14.88 7.40 -4.08
CA ASP A 480 -16.02 7.48 -3.15
C ASP A 480 -15.68 6.69 -1.88
N VAL A 481 -15.98 7.28 -0.72
CA VAL A 481 -15.68 6.71 0.61
C VAL A 481 -16.46 5.43 0.90
N ARG A 482 -17.55 5.17 0.17
CA ARG A 482 -18.36 3.96 0.27
C ARG A 482 -17.75 2.72 -0.37
N HIS A 483 -16.58 2.83 -0.98
CA HIS A 483 -15.88 1.71 -1.61
C HIS A 483 -15.14 0.87 -0.54
N CYS A 484 -15.88 0.32 0.43
CA CYS A 484 -15.34 -0.38 1.60
C CYS A 484 -14.35 -1.50 1.21
N ARG A 485 -14.62 -2.18 0.09
CA ARG A 485 -13.83 -3.28 -0.46
C ARG A 485 -12.48 -2.84 -1.05
N GLN A 486 -12.19 -1.53 -1.06
CA GLN A 486 -10.82 -1.05 -1.26
C GLN A 486 -9.87 -1.54 -0.15
N CYS A 487 -10.36 -1.58 1.10
CA CYS A 487 -9.58 -2.02 2.26
C CYS A 487 -10.07 -3.38 2.78
N HIS A 488 -11.39 -3.61 2.79
CA HIS A 488 -12.00 -4.84 3.28
C HIS A 488 -12.21 -5.85 2.14
N LYS A 489 -11.09 -6.44 1.69
CA LYS A 489 -11.02 -7.57 0.75
C LYS A 489 -11.48 -8.85 1.46
N GLY A 490 -12.61 -9.43 1.06
CA GLY A 490 -13.23 -10.53 1.81
C GLY A 490 -14.42 -11.23 1.12
N ASP A 491 -14.55 -11.09 -0.20
CA ASP A 491 -15.61 -11.75 -0.99
C ASP A 491 -15.23 -13.16 -1.42
N THR A 492 -13.93 -13.43 -1.49
CA THR A 492 -13.37 -14.71 -1.94
C THR A 492 -12.66 -15.45 -0.81
N ALA A 493 -12.55 -16.78 -0.96
CA ALA A 493 -11.80 -17.61 -0.02
C ALA A 493 -10.31 -17.23 0.05
N ASP A 494 -9.73 -16.77 -1.05
CA ASP A 494 -8.32 -16.33 -1.11
C ASP A 494 -8.10 -15.02 -0.35
N GLU A 495 -9.02 -14.05 -0.45
CA GLU A 495 -8.96 -12.83 0.35
C GLU A 495 -9.15 -13.11 1.84
N LEU A 496 -10.12 -13.96 2.20
CA LEU A 496 -10.35 -14.37 3.59
C LEU A 496 -9.20 -15.21 4.15
N ALA A 497 -8.43 -15.92 3.33
CA ALA A 497 -7.20 -16.58 3.76
C ALA A 497 -6.07 -15.58 4.11
N LEU A 498 -6.09 -14.38 3.54
CA LEU A 498 -5.14 -13.30 3.84
C LEU A 498 -5.61 -12.42 5.01
N ALA A 499 -6.92 -12.18 5.13
CA ALA A 499 -7.55 -11.38 6.18
C ALA A 499 -8.83 -12.07 6.73
N PRO A 500 -8.70 -13.05 7.65
CA PRO A 500 -9.83 -13.86 8.13
C PRO A 500 -10.93 -13.11 8.89
N GLN A 501 -10.74 -11.82 9.20
CA GLN A 501 -11.74 -10.95 9.83
C GLN A 501 -12.25 -9.84 8.89
N ALA A 502 -11.90 -9.87 7.59
CA ALA A 502 -12.20 -8.78 6.66
C ALA A 502 -13.64 -8.28 6.73
N ASN A 503 -14.62 -9.19 6.79
CA ASN A 503 -16.06 -8.88 6.75
C ASN A 503 -16.66 -8.33 8.07
N ASN A 504 -15.87 -8.13 9.14
CA ASN A 504 -16.40 -7.45 10.34
C ASN A 504 -16.94 -6.03 10.06
N TRP A 505 -16.65 -5.40 8.91
CA TRP A 505 -17.26 -4.12 8.51
C TRP A 505 -18.78 -4.21 8.31
N ILE A 506 -19.32 -5.38 7.97
CA ILE A 506 -20.76 -5.68 7.94
C ILE A 506 -21.21 -6.56 9.11
N GLU A 507 -20.35 -7.45 9.62
CA GLU A 507 -20.73 -8.40 10.68
C GLU A 507 -20.67 -7.83 12.10
N LYS A 508 -19.81 -6.82 12.35
CA LYS A 508 -19.59 -6.23 13.70
C LYS A 508 -19.60 -4.70 13.68
N PRO A 509 -20.72 -4.07 13.24
CA PRO A 509 -20.90 -2.62 13.31
C PRO A 509 -20.78 -2.13 14.75
N SER A 510 -20.12 -0.99 14.94
CA SER A 510 -19.85 -0.39 16.26
C SER A 510 -19.89 1.13 16.20
N ARG A 511 -20.20 1.80 17.30
CA ARG A 511 -20.22 3.29 17.31
C ARG A 511 -18.84 3.87 17.02
N LYS A 512 -17.74 3.21 17.44
CA LYS A 512 -16.36 3.61 17.10
C LYS A 512 -16.10 3.56 15.58
N SER A 513 -16.55 2.51 14.89
CA SER A 513 -16.36 2.38 13.44
C SER A 513 -17.31 3.26 12.64
N CYS A 514 -18.55 3.46 13.10
CA CYS A 514 -19.55 4.26 12.39
C CYS A 514 -19.34 5.77 12.60
N GLY A 515 -19.08 6.23 13.83
CA GLY A 515 -18.82 7.64 14.16
C GLY A 515 -17.52 8.21 13.57
N SER A 516 -16.59 7.33 13.18
CA SER A 516 -15.41 7.73 12.42
C SER A 516 -15.74 8.31 11.03
N CYS A 517 -16.89 7.94 10.43
CA CYS A 517 -17.38 8.54 9.19
C CYS A 517 -18.63 9.41 9.40
N HIS A 518 -19.56 8.96 10.24
CA HIS A 518 -20.77 9.69 10.61
C HIS A 518 -20.52 10.57 11.85
N ASP A 519 -19.47 11.39 11.79
CA ASP A 519 -18.91 12.20 12.87
C ASP A 519 -19.85 13.24 13.50
N ASN A 520 -20.95 13.55 12.80
CA ASN A 520 -22.05 14.38 13.28
C ASN A 520 -22.98 13.65 14.27
N ILE A 521 -23.10 12.32 14.20
CA ILE A 521 -24.10 11.55 14.96
C ILE A 521 -23.63 11.34 16.40
N ASN A 522 -24.41 11.80 17.38
CA ASN A 522 -24.17 11.49 18.78
C ASN A 522 -25.02 10.29 19.22
N PHE A 523 -24.44 9.09 19.11
CA PHE A 523 -25.08 7.84 19.50
C PHE A 523 -25.53 7.81 20.98
N ALA A 524 -24.87 8.53 21.88
CA ALA A 524 -25.20 8.51 23.31
C ALA A 524 -26.45 9.36 23.65
N THR A 525 -26.76 10.38 22.84
CA THR A 525 -27.93 11.26 23.05
C THR A 525 -29.02 11.11 21.98
N GLY A 526 -28.73 10.40 20.88
CA GLY A 526 -29.58 10.35 19.70
C GLY A 526 -29.66 11.69 18.95
N ALA A 527 -28.73 12.61 19.22
CA ALA A 527 -28.69 13.91 18.56
C ALA A 527 -28.04 13.81 17.18
N ASN A 528 -28.55 14.66 16.27
CA ASN A 528 -28.24 14.70 14.85
C ASN A 528 -28.67 13.44 14.06
N ALA A 529 -28.63 13.58 12.74
CA ALA A 529 -29.07 12.60 11.77
C ALA A 529 -28.06 12.49 10.62
N LYS A 530 -28.22 11.47 9.79
CA LYS A 530 -27.76 11.51 8.40
C LYS A 530 -28.47 12.67 7.69
N ALA A 531 -27.78 13.39 6.79
CA ALA A 531 -28.40 14.40 5.94
C ALA A 531 -29.66 13.86 5.24
N GLY A 532 -30.80 14.54 5.45
CA GLY A 532 -32.11 14.18 4.90
C GLY A 532 -32.72 12.89 5.45
N GLY A 533 -32.37 12.45 6.66
CA GLY A 533 -32.99 11.31 7.35
C GLY A 533 -33.35 11.62 8.81
N ASP A 534 -33.98 10.66 9.47
CA ASP A 534 -34.37 10.77 10.88
C ASP A 534 -33.16 10.74 11.84
N PRO A 535 -33.29 11.28 13.07
CA PRO A 535 -32.28 11.17 14.11
C PRO A 535 -31.96 9.72 14.47
N HIS A 536 -30.69 9.44 14.76
CA HIS A 536 -30.29 8.09 15.16
C HIS A 536 -30.83 7.76 16.57
N PRO A 537 -31.39 6.56 16.83
CA PRO A 537 -31.81 6.18 18.17
C PRO A 537 -30.63 6.13 19.16
N VAL A 538 -30.88 6.35 20.45
CA VAL A 538 -29.87 6.25 21.51
C VAL A 538 -29.28 4.84 21.57
N GLN A 539 -27.94 4.74 21.60
CA GLN A 539 -27.16 3.50 21.71
C GLN A 539 -26.06 3.66 22.77
N LEU A 540 -26.28 3.09 23.95
CA LEU A 540 -25.35 3.17 25.09
C LEU A 540 -24.18 2.17 24.99
N ASP A 541 -24.38 1.07 24.27
CA ASP A 541 -23.34 0.15 23.81
C ASP A 541 -23.57 -0.24 22.33
N ASP A 542 -22.80 -1.20 21.82
CA ASP A 542 -22.87 -1.63 20.41
C ASP A 542 -23.75 -2.90 20.23
N SER A 543 -24.40 -3.42 21.28
CA SER A 543 -25.04 -4.74 21.26
C SER A 543 -26.25 -4.84 20.34
N ALA A 544 -27.01 -3.75 20.18
CA ALA A 544 -28.17 -3.69 19.30
C ALA A 544 -27.83 -3.36 17.84
N CYS A 545 -26.60 -2.93 17.54
CA CYS A 545 -26.22 -2.47 16.19
C CYS A 545 -26.41 -3.56 15.12
N VAL A 546 -26.11 -4.82 15.42
CA VAL A 546 -26.32 -5.95 14.50
C VAL A 546 -27.80 -6.20 14.17
N GLY A 547 -28.73 -5.87 15.07
CA GLY A 547 -30.18 -6.03 14.82
C GLY A 547 -30.71 -5.08 13.74
N CYS A 548 -30.07 -3.93 13.57
CA CYS A 548 -30.42 -2.97 12.51
C CYS A 548 -29.50 -3.07 11.28
N HIS A 549 -28.21 -3.34 11.46
CA HIS A 549 -27.21 -3.11 10.42
C HIS A 549 -26.51 -4.37 9.86
N ALA A 550 -26.73 -5.56 10.41
CA ALA A 550 -26.27 -6.79 9.77
C ALA A 550 -26.96 -7.02 8.41
N ALA A 551 -26.47 -7.97 7.62
CA ALA A 551 -26.96 -8.26 6.26
C ALA A 551 -28.49 -8.51 6.16
N ASN A 552 -29.11 -9.01 7.23
CA ASN A 552 -30.56 -9.27 7.32
C ASN A 552 -31.29 -8.26 8.26
N GLY A 553 -30.66 -7.13 8.60
CA GLY A 553 -31.21 -6.10 9.46
C GLY A 553 -32.15 -5.13 8.75
N LEU A 554 -32.68 -4.15 9.48
CA LEU A 554 -33.59 -3.12 8.95
C LEU A 554 -32.94 -2.16 7.94
N SER A 555 -31.63 -1.91 8.09
CA SER A 555 -30.82 -1.03 7.25
C SER A 555 -29.39 -1.59 7.12
N PRO A 556 -29.18 -2.66 6.32
CA PRO A 556 -27.87 -3.34 6.21
C PRO A 556 -26.74 -2.38 5.83
N VAL A 557 -25.53 -2.59 6.39
CA VAL A 557 -24.37 -1.72 6.08
C VAL A 557 -24.08 -1.70 4.58
N GLU A 558 -23.98 -2.86 3.90
CA GLU A 558 -23.64 -2.89 2.48
C GLU A 558 -24.69 -2.20 1.61
N GLU A 559 -25.99 -2.49 1.81
CA GLU A 559 -27.08 -1.82 1.08
C GLU A 559 -27.08 -0.29 1.27
N SER A 560 -26.85 0.15 2.51
CA SER A 560 -26.78 1.58 2.87
C SER A 560 -25.58 2.31 2.22
N HIS A 561 -24.56 1.57 1.79
CA HIS A 561 -23.33 2.09 1.18
C HIS A 561 -23.23 1.80 -0.33
N LEU A 562 -24.27 1.29 -1.00
CA LEU A 562 -24.18 1.08 -2.45
C LEU A 562 -23.99 2.39 -3.21
N THR A 563 -23.17 2.35 -4.27
CA THR A 563 -23.05 3.46 -5.23
C THR A 563 -24.12 3.37 -6.30
N VAL A 564 -24.43 4.49 -6.96
CA VAL A 564 -25.44 4.47 -8.03
C VAL A 564 -24.96 3.66 -9.24
N ASN A 565 -23.67 3.68 -9.59
CA ASN A 565 -23.09 2.82 -10.62
C ASN A 565 -22.29 1.71 -9.94
N ALA A 566 -22.32 0.49 -10.47
CA ALA A 566 -21.49 -0.60 -9.98
C ALA A 566 -20.02 -0.41 -10.40
N THR A 567 -19.09 -0.62 -9.47
CA THR A 567 -17.63 -0.54 -9.69
C THR A 567 -16.92 -1.69 -8.97
N PRO A 568 -15.66 -2.05 -9.29
CA PRO A 568 -14.99 -3.21 -8.69
C PRO A 568 -15.03 -3.33 -7.15
N ASN A 569 -14.90 -2.23 -6.40
CA ASN A 569 -14.97 -2.21 -4.93
C ASN A 569 -16.36 -1.84 -4.37
N ASN A 570 -17.34 -1.54 -5.23
CA ASN A 570 -18.75 -1.41 -4.88
C ASN A 570 -19.57 -2.10 -6.00
N PRO A 571 -19.51 -3.45 -6.07
CA PRO A 571 -19.91 -4.21 -7.25
C PRO A 571 -21.42 -4.27 -7.45
N ASN A 572 -22.20 -3.81 -6.48
CA ASN A 572 -23.66 -3.89 -6.47
C ASN A 572 -24.28 -2.49 -6.56
N THR A 573 -25.51 -2.39 -7.05
CA THR A 573 -26.27 -1.13 -7.15
C THR A 573 -27.64 -1.26 -6.50
N PRO A 574 -28.22 -0.17 -5.96
CA PRO A 574 -29.59 -0.17 -5.46
C PRO A 574 -30.59 -0.81 -6.44
N THR A 575 -31.56 -1.53 -5.88
CA THR A 575 -32.55 -2.32 -6.62
C THR A 575 -33.21 -1.51 -7.76
N GLY A 576 -33.29 -2.15 -8.94
CA GLY A 576 -33.88 -1.54 -10.14
C GLY A 576 -32.89 -0.80 -11.05
N LEU A 577 -31.69 -0.43 -10.56
CA LEU A 577 -30.70 0.26 -11.38
C LEU A 577 -29.99 -0.67 -12.38
N VAL A 578 -29.75 -0.14 -13.59
CA VAL A 578 -29.10 -0.82 -14.71
C VAL A 578 -27.68 -0.30 -14.90
N ASN A 579 -26.69 -1.18 -15.09
CA ASN A 579 -25.32 -0.79 -15.48
C ASN A 579 -25.13 -0.99 -16.97
N PHE A 580 -24.32 -0.13 -17.61
CA PHE A 580 -24.03 -0.19 -19.05
C PHE A 580 -22.55 -0.44 -19.33
N PHE A 581 -22.28 -1.03 -20.49
CA PHE A 581 -20.93 -1.31 -20.99
C PHE A 581 -20.87 -0.96 -22.48
N TYR A 582 -19.80 -0.31 -22.92
CA TYR A 582 -19.62 0.14 -24.30
C TYR A 582 -18.51 -0.66 -24.99
N GLU A 583 -18.66 -0.91 -26.29
CA GLU A 583 -17.66 -1.61 -27.10
C GLU A 583 -17.71 -1.08 -28.54
N ILE A 584 -16.55 -0.68 -29.10
CA ILE A 584 -16.38 -0.41 -30.53
C ILE A 584 -15.54 -1.56 -31.10
N SER A 585 -16.10 -2.38 -31.99
CA SER A 585 -15.39 -3.50 -32.60
C SER A 585 -14.50 -3.03 -33.76
N SER A 586 -14.98 -2.11 -34.59
CA SER A 586 -14.22 -1.50 -35.68
C SER A 586 -14.57 -0.02 -35.91
N ALA A 587 -13.58 0.70 -36.43
CA ALA A 587 -13.76 1.99 -37.10
C ALA A 587 -13.00 1.93 -38.43
N THR A 588 -13.63 2.34 -39.53
CA THR A 588 -13.04 2.36 -40.88
C THR A 588 -13.44 3.64 -41.60
N VAL A 589 -12.55 4.22 -42.42
CA VAL A 589 -12.88 5.36 -43.29
C VAL A 589 -12.81 4.91 -44.73
N ASP A 590 -13.85 5.18 -45.50
CA ASP A 590 -13.88 4.89 -46.92
C ASP A 590 -12.89 5.81 -47.67
N PRO A 591 -11.94 5.28 -48.47
CA PRO A 591 -10.92 6.11 -49.13
C PRO A 591 -11.45 6.91 -50.33
N ALA A 592 -12.65 6.62 -50.85
CA ALA A 592 -13.27 7.31 -51.97
C ALA A 592 -14.25 8.41 -51.51
N THR A 593 -14.97 8.22 -50.41
CA THR A 593 -15.91 9.24 -49.88
C THR A 593 -15.42 9.98 -48.63
N ASN A 594 -14.48 9.41 -47.88
CA ASN A 594 -14.06 9.84 -46.53
C ASN A 594 -15.19 9.77 -45.47
N ASP A 595 -16.26 9.01 -45.75
CA ASP A 595 -17.25 8.63 -44.73
C ASP A 595 -16.62 7.65 -43.71
N LEU A 596 -16.97 7.80 -42.44
CA LEU A 596 -16.48 6.97 -41.34
C LEU A 596 -17.55 5.95 -40.94
N SER A 597 -17.28 4.65 -41.08
CA SER A 597 -18.11 3.58 -40.54
C SER A 597 -17.62 3.18 -39.14
N ILE A 598 -18.53 3.17 -38.16
CA ILE A 598 -18.29 2.78 -36.77
C ILE A 598 -19.19 1.57 -36.47
N THR A 599 -18.60 0.43 -36.13
CA THR A 599 -19.34 -0.74 -35.63
C THR A 599 -19.16 -0.86 -34.12
N PHE A 600 -20.27 -0.83 -33.38
CA PHE A 600 -20.28 -0.74 -31.92
C PHE A 600 -21.45 -1.51 -31.31
N ARG A 601 -21.38 -1.81 -30.02
CA ARG A 601 -22.55 -2.26 -29.23
C ARG A 601 -22.58 -1.62 -27.85
N ILE A 602 -23.76 -1.66 -27.25
CA ILE A 602 -23.95 -1.40 -25.83
C ILE A 602 -24.48 -2.68 -25.20
N GLN A 603 -23.94 -3.03 -24.05
CA GLN A 603 -24.47 -4.11 -23.21
C GLN A 603 -24.95 -3.56 -21.87
N GLN A 604 -25.83 -4.30 -21.20
CA GLN A 604 -26.40 -3.94 -19.91
C GLN A 604 -26.58 -5.14 -18.99
N ASN A 605 -26.56 -4.89 -17.67
CA ASN A 605 -27.01 -5.83 -16.64
C ASN A 605 -27.68 -5.07 -15.48
N THR A 606 -28.30 -5.79 -14.55
CA THR A 606 -28.97 -5.24 -13.36
C THR A 606 -28.31 -5.76 -12.08
N GLY A 607 -28.39 -4.96 -11.01
CA GLY A 607 -28.02 -5.36 -9.65
C GLY A 607 -26.52 -5.44 -9.36
N SER A 608 -25.71 -6.10 -10.21
CA SER A 608 -24.29 -6.33 -9.95
C SER A 608 -23.40 -6.30 -11.19
N LEU A 609 -22.16 -5.83 -11.04
CA LEU A 609 -21.14 -5.71 -12.11
C LEU A 609 -20.80 -7.08 -12.75
N THR A 610 -20.87 -8.16 -11.96
CA THR A 610 -20.57 -9.53 -12.37
C THR A 610 -21.76 -10.25 -13.02
N ALA A 611 -22.97 -9.69 -12.96
CA ALA A 611 -24.16 -10.29 -13.54
C ALA A 611 -24.07 -10.42 -15.08
N ALA A 612 -24.69 -11.47 -15.63
CA ALA A 612 -24.65 -11.75 -17.06
C ALA A 612 -25.14 -10.57 -17.91
N LYS A 613 -24.34 -10.20 -18.92
CA LYS A 613 -24.60 -9.04 -19.78
C LYS A 613 -25.53 -9.40 -20.94
N THR A 614 -26.49 -8.53 -21.20
CA THR A 614 -27.40 -8.60 -22.36
C THR A 614 -27.08 -7.45 -23.32
N ASN A 615 -27.32 -7.62 -24.62
CA ASN A 615 -27.17 -6.51 -25.57
C ASN A 615 -28.36 -5.55 -25.46
N VAL A 616 -28.10 -4.25 -25.51
CA VAL A 616 -29.17 -3.24 -25.58
C VAL A 616 -29.83 -3.28 -26.95
N VAL A 617 -31.17 -3.30 -26.95
CA VAL A 617 -32.01 -3.11 -28.14
C VAL A 617 -32.74 -1.77 -27.97
N PHE A 618 -32.75 -0.96 -29.03
CA PHE A 618 -33.43 0.34 -29.06
C PHE A 618 -34.83 0.25 -29.71
N PRO A 619 -35.79 1.12 -29.34
CA PRO A 619 -35.66 2.19 -28.33
C PRO A 619 -35.60 1.66 -26.90
N LEU A 620 -34.79 2.29 -26.06
CA LEU A 620 -34.53 1.85 -24.69
C LEU A 620 -35.55 2.49 -23.72
N THR A 621 -36.72 1.85 -23.60
CA THR A 621 -37.85 2.32 -22.78
C THR A 621 -37.46 2.62 -21.34
N GLY A 622 -37.85 3.79 -20.83
CA GLY A 622 -37.54 4.25 -19.46
C GLY A 622 -36.19 4.93 -19.30
N PHE A 623 -35.45 5.16 -20.40
CA PHE A 623 -34.18 5.88 -20.38
C PHE A 623 -34.23 7.11 -21.28
N THR A 624 -33.44 8.12 -20.90
CA THR A 624 -33.24 9.38 -21.63
C THR A 624 -31.73 9.65 -21.73
N SER A 625 -31.34 10.68 -22.51
CA SER A 625 -29.95 10.88 -22.95
C SER A 625 -29.41 9.72 -23.80
N SER A 626 -28.23 9.88 -24.39
CA SER A 626 -27.53 8.80 -25.09
C SER A 626 -26.02 9.07 -25.13
N PRO A 627 -25.19 8.03 -25.31
CA PRO A 627 -23.78 8.18 -25.64
C PRO A 627 -23.53 9.00 -26.92
N SER A 628 -22.29 9.43 -27.09
CA SER A 628 -21.79 10.08 -28.30
C SER A 628 -20.37 9.62 -28.63
N PHE A 629 -19.94 9.87 -29.86
CA PHE A 629 -18.60 9.56 -30.33
C PHE A 629 -17.73 10.83 -30.38
N LEU A 630 -16.49 10.73 -29.92
CA LEU A 630 -15.42 11.72 -30.13
C LEU A 630 -14.53 11.25 -31.28
N LEU A 631 -14.24 12.14 -32.23
CA LEU A 631 -13.33 11.91 -33.34
C LEU A 631 -12.06 12.73 -33.11
N ALA A 632 -10.98 12.05 -32.71
CA ALA A 632 -9.66 12.65 -32.49
C ALA A 632 -8.67 12.28 -33.60
N TYR A 633 -7.84 13.22 -34.00
CA TYR A 633 -6.98 13.08 -35.19
C TYR A 633 -5.79 14.03 -35.15
N PHE A 634 -4.80 13.70 -35.97
CA PHE A 634 -3.75 14.62 -36.41
C PHE A 634 -4.06 15.11 -37.83
N GLN A 635 -3.87 16.40 -38.08
CA GLN A 635 -3.83 16.96 -39.43
C GLN A 635 -2.65 17.92 -39.52
N THR A 636 -1.92 17.88 -40.65
CA THR A 636 -0.75 18.73 -40.85
C THR A 636 -1.17 20.19 -41.05
N ASP A 637 -0.35 21.08 -40.52
CA ASP A 637 -0.52 22.53 -40.54
C ASP A 637 0.86 23.20 -40.75
N PRO A 638 0.99 24.43 -41.28
CA PRO A 638 2.28 25.13 -41.35
C PRO A 638 3.00 25.29 -40.01
N ASP A 639 2.27 25.50 -38.91
CA ASP A 639 2.80 25.60 -37.55
C ASP A 639 2.86 24.23 -36.82
N GLN A 640 2.33 23.17 -37.44
CA GLN A 640 2.48 21.78 -37.00
C GLN A 640 2.70 20.81 -38.18
N PRO A 641 3.84 20.86 -38.87
CA PRO A 641 4.13 19.98 -40.01
C PRO A 641 4.26 18.52 -39.56
N SER A 642 3.67 17.61 -40.33
CA SER A 642 3.58 16.18 -40.01
C SER A 642 4.93 15.54 -39.62
N ALA A 643 5.99 15.84 -40.37
CA ALA A 643 7.34 15.28 -40.19
C ALA A 643 7.92 15.44 -38.77
N THR A 644 7.45 16.43 -38.00
CA THR A 644 7.89 16.68 -36.62
C THR A 644 6.77 16.63 -35.58
N ASN A 645 5.50 16.49 -35.99
CA ASN A 645 4.32 16.62 -35.10
C ASN A 645 3.33 15.44 -35.14
N SER A 646 3.51 14.45 -36.02
CA SER A 646 2.55 13.34 -36.21
C SER A 646 2.64 12.22 -35.16
N GLY A 647 2.96 12.55 -33.91
CA GLY A 647 2.98 11.62 -32.76
C GLY A 647 1.84 11.84 -31.75
N ASP A 648 1.13 12.97 -31.82
CA ASP A 648 -0.05 13.32 -31.03
C ASP A 648 -1.23 13.72 -31.92
N TRP A 649 -2.46 13.63 -31.39
CA TRP A 649 -3.61 14.32 -31.96
C TRP A 649 -3.46 15.84 -31.76
N ASN A 650 -3.87 16.63 -32.74
CA ASN A 650 -4.00 18.08 -32.62
C ASN A 650 -5.42 18.60 -32.84
N ASN A 651 -6.34 17.77 -33.36
CA ASN A 651 -7.75 18.10 -33.61
C ASN A 651 -7.93 19.43 -34.38
N LEU A 652 -7.07 19.67 -35.39
CA LEU A 652 -6.96 20.92 -36.14
C LEU A 652 -8.32 21.46 -36.62
N GLY A 653 -8.59 22.75 -36.39
CA GLY A 653 -9.86 23.38 -36.74
C GLY A 653 -11.01 23.14 -35.74
N GLY A 654 -10.81 22.32 -34.71
CA GLY A 654 -11.66 22.32 -33.52
C GLY A 654 -11.35 23.54 -32.63
N LYS A 655 -12.37 24.29 -32.19
CA LYS A 655 -12.19 25.43 -31.28
C LYS A 655 -11.47 24.97 -30.00
N ALA A 656 -10.35 25.63 -29.65
CA ALA A 656 -9.44 25.20 -28.59
C ALA A 656 -9.05 23.70 -28.68
N ALA A 657 -8.76 23.23 -29.90
CA ALA A 657 -8.32 21.87 -30.22
C ALA A 657 -9.21 20.74 -29.66
N GLN A 658 -10.52 20.99 -29.52
CA GLN A 658 -11.47 19.95 -29.12
C GLN A 658 -11.79 18.99 -30.29
N PRO A 659 -11.88 17.67 -30.03
CA PRO A 659 -12.24 16.68 -31.05
C PRO A 659 -13.68 16.89 -31.53
N LYS A 660 -13.99 16.50 -32.76
CA LYS A 660 -15.38 16.56 -33.26
C LYS A 660 -16.24 15.61 -32.44
N THR A 661 -17.39 16.08 -31.96
CA THR A 661 -18.39 15.22 -31.28
C THR A 661 -19.50 14.86 -32.26
N VAL A 662 -19.81 13.57 -32.38
CA VAL A 662 -20.87 13.03 -33.25
C VAL A 662 -21.90 12.32 -32.37
N ALA A 663 -23.16 12.75 -32.45
CA ALA A 663 -24.26 12.14 -31.71
C ALA A 663 -24.62 10.75 -32.26
N MET A 664 -25.23 9.91 -31.42
CA MET A 664 -25.82 8.66 -31.90
C MET A 664 -26.97 8.92 -32.89
N PRO A 665 -27.09 8.13 -33.98
CA PRO A 665 -28.17 8.28 -34.95
C PRO A 665 -29.55 8.13 -34.31
N ALA A 666 -30.44 9.09 -34.55
CA ALA A 666 -31.85 8.98 -34.17
C ALA A 666 -32.51 7.71 -34.75
N ALA A 667 -32.07 7.24 -35.92
CA ALA A 667 -32.53 5.97 -36.50
C ALA A 667 -32.16 4.73 -35.66
N ILE A 668 -31.01 4.74 -34.97
CA ILE A 668 -30.66 3.68 -34.01
C ILE A 668 -31.44 3.90 -32.72
N LEU A 669 -31.42 5.11 -32.15
CA LEU A 669 -32.06 5.41 -30.85
C LEU A 669 -33.58 5.18 -30.85
N ASN A 670 -34.25 5.38 -31.99
CA ASN A 670 -35.68 5.13 -32.18
C ASN A 670 -36.00 3.69 -32.65
N GLY A 671 -34.99 2.82 -32.76
CA GLY A 671 -35.14 1.41 -33.15
C GLY A 671 -35.45 1.14 -34.63
N THR A 672 -35.41 2.15 -35.51
CA THR A 672 -35.64 1.94 -36.96
C THR A 672 -34.46 1.25 -37.66
N THR A 673 -33.26 1.32 -37.06
CA THR A 673 -32.09 0.53 -37.45
C THR A 673 -31.94 -0.64 -36.47
N ALA A 674 -32.10 -1.88 -36.97
CA ALA A 674 -31.86 -3.09 -36.17
C ALA A 674 -30.37 -3.34 -35.90
N ALA A 675 -30.05 -4.06 -34.83
CA ALA A 675 -28.72 -4.59 -34.59
C ALA A 675 -28.40 -5.75 -35.55
N GLY A 676 -27.14 -5.85 -35.96
CA GLY A 676 -26.60 -7.01 -36.67
C GLY A 676 -26.16 -8.14 -35.73
N ALA A 677 -25.32 -9.03 -36.25
CA ALA A 677 -24.79 -10.18 -35.50
C ALA A 677 -24.16 -9.77 -34.16
N GLN A 678 -24.35 -10.61 -33.13
CA GLN A 678 -23.85 -10.40 -31.75
C GLN A 678 -24.27 -9.07 -31.08
N GLY A 679 -25.30 -8.38 -31.61
CA GLY A 679 -25.83 -7.13 -31.09
C GLY A 679 -25.07 -5.88 -31.53
N PHE A 680 -24.25 -5.96 -32.58
CA PHE A 680 -23.52 -4.81 -33.10
C PHE A 680 -24.38 -3.96 -34.05
N TYR A 681 -24.44 -2.67 -33.76
CA TYR A 681 -24.92 -1.64 -34.68
C TYR A 681 -23.77 -1.15 -35.56
N THR A 682 -24.07 -0.69 -36.77
CA THR A 682 -23.11 0.02 -37.63
C THR A 682 -23.68 1.40 -37.99
N PHE A 683 -22.85 2.42 -37.86
CA PHE A 683 -23.18 3.83 -38.10
C PHE A 683 -22.17 4.42 -39.07
N VAL A 684 -22.65 4.94 -40.20
CA VAL A 684 -21.84 5.72 -41.15
C VAL A 684 -22.00 7.20 -40.84
N VAL A 685 -20.90 7.86 -40.47
CA VAL A 685 -20.78 9.32 -40.32
C VAL A 685 -20.41 9.91 -41.68
N PRO A 686 -21.26 10.78 -42.28
CA PRO A 686 -20.93 11.42 -43.55
C PRO A 686 -19.67 12.28 -43.47
N SER A 687 -18.89 12.32 -44.54
CA SER A 687 -17.58 12.98 -44.68
C SER A 687 -17.52 14.41 -44.09
N ALA A 688 -18.56 15.22 -44.26
CA ALA A 688 -18.65 16.57 -43.68
C ALA A 688 -18.58 16.60 -42.13
N SER A 689 -19.18 15.60 -41.48
CA SER A 689 -19.17 15.40 -40.02
C SER A 689 -18.06 14.46 -39.54
N SER A 690 -17.42 13.75 -40.46
CA SER A 690 -16.32 12.80 -40.27
C SER A 690 -14.98 13.50 -39.93
N PHE A 691 -13.90 12.72 -39.87
CA PHE A 691 -12.53 13.22 -39.89
C PHE A 691 -12.27 14.10 -41.12
N PRO A 692 -11.48 15.19 -41.05
CA PRO A 692 -11.07 15.95 -42.22
C PRO A 692 -10.29 15.10 -43.23
N VAL A 693 -10.47 15.37 -44.52
CA VAL A 693 -9.74 14.70 -45.61
C VAL A 693 -8.23 14.89 -45.42
N GLY A 694 -7.47 13.80 -45.49
CA GLY A 694 -6.01 13.79 -45.30
C GLY A 694 -5.52 13.82 -43.84
N SER A 695 -6.43 13.75 -42.86
CA SER A 695 -6.05 13.54 -41.46
C SER A 695 -5.62 12.10 -41.18
N THR A 696 -4.79 11.92 -40.14
CA THR A 696 -4.17 10.65 -39.72
C THR A 696 -4.21 10.48 -38.20
N LEU A 697 -3.63 9.40 -37.66
CA LEU A 697 -3.75 8.97 -36.25
C LEU A 697 -5.22 8.82 -35.79
N ARG A 698 -6.17 8.62 -36.71
CA ARG A 698 -7.60 8.83 -36.45
C ARG A 698 -8.13 7.81 -35.44
N ALA A 699 -8.88 8.30 -34.44
CA ALA A 699 -9.45 7.47 -33.37
C ALA A 699 -10.87 7.91 -32.99
N VAL A 700 -11.69 6.92 -32.64
CA VAL A 700 -13.09 7.06 -32.22
C VAL A 700 -13.21 6.69 -30.75
N GLY A 701 -13.63 7.63 -29.90
CA GLY A 701 -13.92 7.39 -28.49
C GLY A 701 -15.42 7.42 -28.20
N MET A 702 -15.98 6.39 -27.57
CA MET A 702 -17.38 6.38 -27.13
C MET A 702 -17.48 6.89 -25.68
N GLN A 703 -18.27 7.95 -25.49
CA GLN A 703 -18.42 8.71 -24.23
C GLN A 703 -19.91 8.92 -23.89
N GLY A 704 -20.18 9.40 -22.68
CA GLY A 704 -21.53 9.77 -22.23
C GLY A 704 -22.18 8.72 -21.32
N SER A 705 -23.46 8.95 -21.04
CA SER A 705 -24.27 8.17 -20.09
C SER A 705 -25.74 8.17 -20.50
N PHE A 706 -26.49 7.16 -20.05
CA PHE A 706 -27.96 7.23 -20.06
C PHE A 706 -28.45 7.87 -18.75
N THR A 707 -29.70 8.32 -18.72
CA THR A 707 -30.42 8.72 -17.51
C THR A 707 -31.65 7.83 -17.39
N GLN A 708 -31.66 6.93 -16.40
CA GLN A 708 -32.79 6.08 -16.07
C GLN A 708 -33.88 6.94 -15.41
N ALA A 709 -35.10 6.90 -15.93
CA ALA A 709 -36.20 7.73 -15.45
C ALA A 709 -36.84 7.14 -14.18
N ALA A 710 -37.37 8.01 -13.32
CA ALA A 710 -38.17 7.61 -12.16
C ALA A 710 -39.30 6.64 -12.56
N GLY A 711 -39.56 5.65 -11.71
CA GLY A 711 -40.47 4.52 -11.99
C GLY A 711 -39.85 3.39 -12.83
N THR A 712 -38.81 3.65 -13.63
CA THR A 712 -38.16 2.61 -14.46
C THR A 712 -37.39 1.65 -13.57
N GLY A 713 -37.84 0.39 -13.48
CA GLY A 713 -37.30 -0.58 -12.54
C GLY A 713 -37.66 -0.29 -11.07
N GLY A 714 -38.62 0.61 -10.81
CA GLY A 714 -39.05 0.99 -9.46
C GLY A 714 -38.22 2.11 -8.80
N ILE A 715 -37.25 2.71 -9.49
CA ILE A 715 -36.39 3.74 -8.88
C ILE A 715 -37.15 5.06 -8.61
N ALA A 716 -36.86 5.71 -7.47
CA ALA A 716 -37.62 6.88 -7.02
C ALA A 716 -37.32 8.19 -7.78
N ALA A 717 -36.16 8.31 -8.42
CA ALA A 717 -35.69 9.55 -9.06
C ALA A 717 -34.88 9.29 -10.34
N ASN A 718 -34.86 10.29 -11.23
CA ASN A 718 -34.06 10.26 -12.46
C ASN A 718 -32.57 10.13 -12.12
N THR A 719 -31.96 9.02 -12.53
CA THR A 719 -30.61 8.62 -12.10
C THR A 719 -29.68 8.43 -13.30
N ALA A 720 -28.56 9.16 -13.31
CA ALA A 720 -27.53 9.00 -14.33
C ALA A 720 -26.87 7.61 -14.23
N ARG A 721 -26.66 6.97 -15.39
CA ARG A 721 -26.14 5.61 -15.57
C ARG A 721 -24.85 5.71 -16.37
N THR A 722 -23.76 5.81 -15.63
CA THR A 722 -22.40 6.06 -16.16
C THR A 722 -21.71 4.73 -16.50
N ALA A 723 -20.89 4.73 -17.55
CA ALA A 723 -20.13 3.55 -18.00
C ALA A 723 -18.70 3.93 -18.38
N LEU A 724 -17.79 2.95 -18.39
CA LEU A 724 -16.43 3.12 -18.90
C LEU A 724 -16.46 3.60 -20.36
N SER A 725 -15.71 4.66 -20.64
CA SER A 725 -15.47 5.09 -22.02
C SER A 725 -14.49 4.13 -22.70
N VAL A 726 -14.68 3.93 -24.01
CA VAL A 726 -13.82 3.05 -24.82
C VAL A 726 -13.30 3.79 -26.04
N VAL A 727 -12.07 3.51 -26.44
CA VAL A 727 -11.43 4.15 -27.61
C VAL A 727 -11.00 3.07 -28.61
N LYS A 728 -11.18 3.37 -29.89
CA LYS A 728 -10.80 2.51 -31.01
C LYS A 728 -10.17 3.33 -32.13
N GLU A 729 -8.96 2.95 -32.51
CA GLU A 729 -8.24 3.52 -33.65
C GLU A 729 -8.89 3.09 -34.99
N VAL A 730 -8.79 3.96 -36.00
CA VAL A 730 -9.26 3.68 -37.36
C VAL A 730 -8.37 2.62 -38.01
N THR A 731 -8.99 1.65 -38.65
CA THR A 731 -8.31 0.51 -39.28
C THR A 731 -7.40 1.01 -40.41
N GLY A 732 -6.10 0.78 -40.27
CA GLY A 732 -5.08 1.18 -41.25
C GLY A 732 -4.32 2.47 -40.90
N ASP A 733 -4.81 3.27 -39.94
CA ASP A 733 -4.04 4.40 -39.40
C ASP A 733 -2.92 3.92 -38.47
N SER A 734 -1.88 4.73 -38.33
CA SER A 734 -0.92 4.59 -37.23
C SER A 734 -1.60 4.85 -35.88
N ILE A 735 -1.28 4.02 -34.88
CA ILE A 735 -1.83 4.17 -33.52
C ILE A 735 -1.05 5.26 -32.78
N ARG A 736 -1.74 6.26 -32.22
CA ARG A 736 -1.12 7.25 -31.33
C ARG A 736 -0.48 6.55 -30.13
N ARG A 737 0.73 6.97 -29.75
CA ARG A 737 1.48 6.35 -28.64
C ARG A 737 0.66 6.27 -27.33
N GLU A 738 0.75 5.12 -26.68
CA GLU A 738 0.17 4.88 -25.36
C GLU A 738 1.26 5.08 -24.29
N VAL A 739 1.05 6.01 -23.35
CA VAL A 739 2.09 6.43 -22.38
C VAL A 739 1.75 5.96 -20.95
N VAL A 740 0.49 6.10 -20.54
CA VAL A 740 -0.01 5.68 -19.23
C VAL A 740 -0.94 4.47 -19.36
N ASP A 741 -1.06 3.69 -18.30
CA ASP A 741 -2.05 2.62 -18.19
C ASP A 741 -3.24 3.10 -17.36
N SER A 742 -4.44 3.09 -17.96
CA SER A 742 -5.69 3.46 -17.29
C SER A 742 -5.98 2.58 -16.07
N ASN A 743 -5.53 1.32 -16.06
CA ASN A 743 -5.72 0.42 -14.92
C ASN A 743 -4.83 0.83 -13.73
N LYS A 744 -3.64 1.41 -13.98
CA LYS A 744 -2.80 1.99 -12.92
C LYS A 744 -3.46 3.22 -12.30
N CYS A 745 -4.03 4.11 -13.12
CA CYS A 745 -4.89 5.20 -12.64
C CYS A 745 -6.08 4.64 -11.82
N GLY A 746 -6.63 3.51 -12.26
CA GLY A 746 -7.67 2.76 -11.57
C GLY A 746 -7.28 2.19 -10.20
N LYS A 747 -6.00 2.02 -9.87
CA LYS A 747 -5.61 1.67 -8.49
C LYS A 747 -5.99 2.78 -7.51
N CYS A 748 -5.66 4.04 -7.84
CA CYS A 748 -5.95 5.21 -6.99
C CYS A 748 -7.37 5.77 -7.15
N HIS A 749 -7.96 5.74 -8.36
CA HIS A 749 -9.30 6.32 -8.63
C HIS A 749 -10.42 5.30 -8.86
N GLU A 750 -10.10 4.02 -9.04
CA GLU A 750 -11.02 2.98 -9.51
C GLU A 750 -11.56 3.27 -10.91
N TRP A 751 -12.61 4.10 -11.00
CA TRP A 751 -13.07 4.76 -12.21
C TRP A 751 -13.01 6.27 -11.98
N PHE A 752 -12.08 6.96 -12.64
CA PHE A 752 -12.05 8.42 -12.65
C PHE A 752 -13.20 8.94 -13.52
N VAL A 753 -14.27 9.41 -12.88
CA VAL A 753 -15.49 9.92 -13.53
C VAL A 753 -15.42 11.45 -13.66
N ALA A 754 -15.23 11.94 -14.88
CA ALA A 754 -15.06 13.36 -15.18
C ALA A 754 -16.23 13.93 -16.01
N HIS A 755 -16.40 15.25 -15.94
CA HIS A 755 -17.43 16.02 -16.65
C HIS A 755 -18.85 15.44 -16.48
N GLY A 756 -19.32 15.28 -15.24
CA GLY A 756 -20.70 14.90 -14.94
C GLY A 756 -21.10 13.51 -15.45
N GLY A 757 -20.21 12.52 -15.38
CA GLY A 757 -20.49 11.14 -15.82
C GLY A 757 -20.12 10.85 -17.27
N SER A 758 -19.73 11.86 -18.07
CA SER A 758 -19.55 11.66 -19.51
C SER A 758 -18.20 11.06 -19.93
N ARG A 759 -17.11 11.24 -19.16
CA ARG A 759 -15.79 10.68 -19.49
C ARG A 759 -15.28 9.84 -18.32
N VAL A 760 -14.95 8.58 -18.59
CA VAL A 760 -14.61 7.62 -17.55
C VAL A 760 -13.42 6.76 -17.98
N ALA A 761 -12.36 6.77 -17.17
CA ALA A 761 -11.19 5.92 -17.36
C ALA A 761 -10.74 5.30 -16.02
N GLY A 762 -10.18 4.09 -16.04
CA GLY A 762 -9.81 3.38 -14.83
C GLY A 762 -9.63 1.87 -15.03
N LEU A 763 -9.93 1.09 -13.99
CA LEU A 763 -9.93 -0.37 -14.03
C LEU A 763 -10.91 -0.89 -15.11
N GLY A 764 -10.40 -1.56 -16.13
CA GLY A 764 -11.19 -2.13 -17.23
C GLY A 764 -11.42 -1.20 -18.42
N THR A 765 -10.76 -0.04 -18.52
CA THR A 765 -10.78 0.78 -19.75
C THR A 765 -10.21 0.00 -20.94
N VAL A 766 -10.87 0.13 -22.10
CA VAL A 766 -10.45 -0.51 -23.36
C VAL A 766 -10.00 0.55 -24.36
N GLY A 767 -8.79 0.35 -24.91
CA GLY A 767 -8.12 1.32 -25.78
C GLY A 767 -7.40 2.43 -25.00
N GLN A 768 -6.94 3.46 -25.72
CA GLN A 768 -6.32 4.64 -25.10
C GLN A 768 -7.29 5.36 -24.14
N SER A 769 -6.75 6.06 -23.14
CA SER A 769 -7.57 6.85 -22.21
C SER A 769 -8.38 7.93 -22.94
N ILE A 770 -9.70 7.93 -22.72
CA ILE A 770 -10.65 8.88 -23.34
C ILE A 770 -10.25 10.34 -23.13
N CYS A 771 -9.57 10.64 -22.01
CA CYS A 771 -9.11 11.98 -21.67
C CYS A 771 -8.15 12.56 -22.70
N ALA A 772 -7.28 11.73 -23.29
CA ALA A 772 -6.26 12.17 -24.23
C ALA A 772 -6.84 12.67 -25.58
N LEU A 773 -8.08 12.30 -25.94
CA LEU A 773 -8.74 12.78 -27.16
C LEU A 773 -9.06 14.28 -27.08
N CYS A 774 -9.30 14.81 -25.87
CA CYS A 774 -9.57 16.23 -25.64
C CYS A 774 -8.36 16.98 -25.06
N HIS A 775 -7.59 16.35 -24.17
CA HIS A 775 -6.45 16.94 -23.48
C HIS A 775 -5.17 16.83 -24.34
N VAL A 776 -5.23 17.43 -25.53
CA VAL A 776 -4.17 17.45 -26.55
C VAL A 776 -3.16 18.58 -26.33
N PRO A 777 -1.97 18.57 -26.96
CA PRO A 777 -0.91 19.57 -26.78
C PRO A 777 -1.30 21.02 -27.09
N ASN A 778 -2.39 21.22 -27.84
CA ASN A 778 -2.93 22.53 -28.20
C ASN A 778 -4.00 23.08 -27.23
N LEU A 779 -4.41 22.36 -26.19
CA LEU A 779 -5.46 22.81 -25.26
C LEU A 779 -4.89 23.64 -24.09
N THR A 780 -5.46 24.82 -23.85
CA THR A 780 -5.26 25.63 -22.62
C THR A 780 -6.60 25.90 -21.90
N SER A 781 -6.52 26.16 -20.59
CA SER A 781 -7.64 26.61 -19.74
C SER A 781 -8.29 27.91 -20.25
N SER A 782 -9.62 28.06 -20.10
CA SER A 782 -10.42 29.11 -20.78
C SER A 782 -10.53 30.47 -20.08
N GLY A 783 -10.04 30.63 -18.84
CA GLY A 783 -10.44 31.71 -17.93
C GLY A 783 -10.27 33.17 -18.40
N ARG A 784 -9.36 33.45 -19.34
CA ARG A 784 -9.19 34.81 -19.91
C ARG A 784 -10.29 35.22 -20.90
N GLY A 785 -11.14 34.28 -21.30
CA GLY A 785 -12.20 34.43 -22.30
C GLY A 785 -13.53 35.00 -21.77
N ILE A 786 -13.65 35.36 -20.49
CA ILE A 786 -14.86 36.02 -19.95
C ILE A 786 -14.77 37.55 -20.05
N GLN A 787 -15.91 38.19 -20.33
CA GLN A 787 -16.07 39.64 -20.23
C GLN A 787 -16.19 40.05 -18.74
N GLN A 788 -15.40 41.04 -18.28
CA GLN A 788 -15.50 41.58 -16.92
C GLN A 788 -16.94 42.02 -16.56
N SER A 789 -17.67 42.57 -17.54
CA SER A 789 -19.08 42.93 -17.42
C SER A 789 -20.00 41.76 -17.09
N LEU A 790 -19.81 40.58 -17.70
CA LEU A 790 -20.57 39.36 -17.40
C LEU A 790 -20.25 38.82 -16.01
N LEU A 791 -18.96 38.74 -15.68
CA LEU A 791 -18.47 38.28 -14.37
C LEU A 791 -19.11 39.11 -13.24
N LEU A 792 -19.05 40.44 -13.36
CA LEU A 792 -19.66 41.37 -12.40
C LEU A 792 -21.19 41.36 -12.44
N ALA A 793 -21.83 41.10 -13.58
CA ALA A 793 -23.29 40.98 -13.66
C ALA A 793 -23.80 39.73 -12.92
N VAL A 794 -23.09 38.60 -13.00
CA VAL A 794 -23.42 37.37 -12.26
C VAL A 794 -23.24 37.55 -10.75
N ILE A 795 -22.21 38.29 -10.32
CA ILE A 795 -21.97 38.59 -8.89
C ILE A 795 -23.02 39.55 -8.32
N ASN A 796 -23.31 40.66 -9.02
CA ASN A 796 -24.08 41.78 -8.47
C ASN A 796 -25.61 41.66 -8.60
N ASN A 797 -26.14 40.60 -9.23
CA ASN A 797 -27.59 40.40 -9.40
C ASN A 797 -28.11 39.19 -8.62
N PRO A 798 -29.38 39.19 -8.15
CA PRO A 798 -29.95 38.05 -7.44
C PRO A 798 -29.97 36.74 -8.25
N VAL A 799 -29.85 35.60 -7.57
CA VAL A 799 -30.14 34.27 -8.15
C VAL A 799 -31.53 34.26 -8.79
N GLY A 800 -31.63 33.67 -9.98
CA GLY A 800 -32.86 33.66 -10.79
C GLY A 800 -33.03 34.86 -11.72
N THR A 801 -32.24 35.93 -11.58
CA THR A 801 -32.19 37.03 -12.56
C THR A 801 -31.92 36.44 -13.95
N THR A 802 -32.84 36.67 -14.88
CA THR A 802 -32.86 36.01 -16.19
C THR A 802 -32.64 37.04 -17.30
N TYR A 803 -31.67 36.76 -18.16
CA TYR A 803 -31.33 37.58 -19.32
C TYR A 803 -31.78 36.86 -20.59
N SER A 804 -32.74 37.47 -21.30
CA SER A 804 -33.21 36.98 -22.61
C SER A 804 -32.15 37.16 -23.68
N SER A 805 -31.48 38.32 -23.68
CA SER A 805 -30.26 38.60 -24.42
C SER A 805 -29.57 39.82 -23.81
N ILE A 806 -28.26 39.75 -23.53
CA ILE A 806 -27.48 40.94 -23.16
C ILE A 806 -26.70 41.40 -24.40
N ALA A 807 -27.04 42.57 -24.94
CA ALA A 807 -26.33 43.16 -26.07
C ALA A 807 -24.84 43.39 -25.74
N GLY A 808 -23.95 43.14 -26.71
CA GLY A 808 -22.49 43.22 -26.54
C GLY A 808 -21.83 42.05 -25.77
N LEU A 809 -22.60 41.23 -25.04
CA LEU A 809 -22.09 40.03 -24.36
C LEU A 809 -22.25 38.80 -25.26
N THR A 810 -21.13 38.27 -25.73
CA THR A 810 -21.06 36.99 -26.45
C THR A 810 -20.75 35.84 -25.48
N ASN A 811 -21.52 34.77 -25.55
CA ASN A 811 -21.22 33.52 -24.86
C ASN A 811 -19.98 32.88 -25.51
N PHE A 812 -18.88 32.82 -24.76
CA PHE A 812 -17.58 32.32 -25.23
C PHE A 812 -17.62 30.86 -25.74
N LEU A 813 -18.55 30.02 -25.29
CA LEU A 813 -18.66 28.63 -25.75
C LEU A 813 -19.50 28.47 -27.03
N THR A 814 -20.46 29.37 -27.29
CA THR A 814 -21.42 29.22 -28.41
C THR A 814 -21.29 30.28 -29.51
N ASN A 815 -20.53 31.35 -29.27
CA ASN A 815 -20.41 32.55 -30.12
C ASN A 815 -21.74 33.29 -30.37
N GLY A 816 -22.84 32.92 -29.70
CA GLY A 816 -24.10 33.65 -29.71
C GLY A 816 -24.17 34.70 -28.59
N THR A 817 -25.20 35.55 -28.62
CA THR A 817 -25.50 36.48 -27.52
C THR A 817 -25.74 35.72 -26.21
N PHE A 818 -25.23 36.22 -25.09
CA PHE A 818 -25.44 35.60 -23.79
C PHE A 818 -26.92 35.65 -23.38
N SER A 819 -27.46 34.49 -23.03
CA SER A 819 -28.80 34.31 -22.48
C SER A 819 -28.80 33.17 -21.45
N GLY A 820 -29.71 33.24 -20.49
CA GLY A 820 -29.77 32.33 -19.34
C GLY A 820 -30.05 33.09 -18.04
N SER A 821 -29.95 32.39 -16.90
CA SER A 821 -30.20 32.97 -15.58
C SER A 821 -29.01 32.83 -14.64
N VAL A 822 -28.89 33.75 -13.68
CA VAL A 822 -27.91 33.68 -12.58
C VAL A 822 -28.25 32.47 -11.72
N SER A 823 -27.40 31.45 -11.71
CA SER A 823 -27.50 30.32 -10.79
C SER A 823 -26.71 30.59 -9.51
N ALA A 824 -27.15 30.02 -8.38
CA ALA A 824 -26.49 30.21 -7.09
C ALA A 824 -25.00 29.79 -7.13
N GLY A 825 -24.72 28.63 -7.73
CA GLY A 825 -23.34 28.14 -7.90
C GLY A 825 -22.48 29.02 -8.81
N ALA A 826 -23.06 29.68 -9.81
CA ALA A 826 -22.32 30.65 -10.63
C ALA A 826 -22.02 31.93 -9.85
N GLN A 827 -22.98 32.45 -9.07
CA GLN A 827 -22.75 33.62 -8.22
C GLN A 827 -21.69 33.34 -7.14
N GLU A 828 -21.77 32.16 -6.50
CA GLU A 828 -20.79 31.69 -5.51
C GLU A 828 -19.38 31.56 -6.11
N ALA A 829 -19.24 30.80 -7.22
CA ALA A 829 -17.97 30.59 -7.89
C ALA A 829 -17.33 31.91 -8.35
N ASN A 830 -18.12 32.80 -8.96
CA ASN A 830 -17.63 34.08 -9.47
C ASN A 830 -17.23 35.02 -8.33
N THR A 831 -17.95 35.00 -7.22
CA THR A 831 -17.59 35.79 -6.01
C THR A 831 -16.28 35.29 -5.40
N ALA A 832 -16.12 33.97 -5.27
CA ALA A 832 -14.88 33.37 -4.78
C ALA A 832 -13.70 33.64 -5.71
N LEU A 833 -13.90 33.55 -7.04
CA LEU A 833 -12.90 33.89 -8.06
C LEU A 833 -12.44 35.34 -7.94
N VAL A 834 -13.36 36.30 -7.83
CA VAL A 834 -13.01 37.73 -7.71
C VAL A 834 -12.31 38.03 -6.38
N ALA A 835 -12.67 37.35 -5.29
CA ALA A 835 -11.94 37.45 -4.03
C ALA A 835 -10.52 36.84 -4.10
N SER A 836 -10.33 35.82 -4.94
CA SER A 836 -9.07 35.05 -5.07
C SER A 836 -8.07 35.64 -6.08
N LEU A 837 -8.56 36.32 -7.12
CA LEU A 837 -7.76 36.79 -8.27
C LEU A 837 -8.10 38.21 -8.76
N GLY A 838 -9.02 38.91 -8.12
CA GLY A 838 -9.52 40.21 -8.58
C GLY A 838 -10.52 40.10 -9.74
N ASN A 839 -10.98 41.24 -10.25
CA ASN A 839 -12.05 41.31 -11.25
C ASN A 839 -11.56 41.51 -12.70
N ASP A 840 -10.27 41.45 -12.99
CA ASP A 840 -9.69 41.58 -14.34
C ASP A 840 -9.39 40.19 -14.95
N PRO A 841 -10.18 39.71 -15.93
CA PRO A 841 -9.96 38.39 -16.52
C PRO A 841 -8.71 38.29 -17.38
N THR A 842 -8.11 39.41 -17.83
CA THR A 842 -6.87 39.39 -18.62
C THR A 842 -5.68 38.88 -17.79
N GLN A 843 -5.71 39.13 -16.48
CA GLN A 843 -4.68 38.71 -15.53
C GLN A 843 -4.87 37.27 -15.01
N TYR A 844 -5.99 36.62 -15.33
CA TYR A 844 -6.27 35.28 -14.81
C TYR A 844 -5.24 34.25 -15.30
N PRO A 845 -4.86 33.29 -14.44
CA PRO A 845 -3.87 32.27 -14.78
C PRO A 845 -4.43 31.36 -15.87
N GLU A 846 -3.65 31.25 -16.94
CA GLU A 846 -3.84 30.30 -18.02
C GLU A 846 -2.69 29.30 -17.97
N ALA A 847 -3.01 28.01 -18.11
CA ALA A 847 -2.05 26.93 -18.13
C ALA A 847 -2.41 25.91 -19.21
N SER A 848 -1.42 25.11 -19.61
CA SER A 848 -1.68 23.96 -20.48
C SER A 848 -2.68 23.01 -19.82
N ASN A 849 -3.60 22.52 -20.63
CA ASN A 849 -4.51 21.44 -20.30
C ASN A 849 -4.21 20.20 -21.19
N ASN A 850 -3.01 20.15 -21.80
CA ASN A 850 -2.44 18.90 -22.32
C ASN A 850 -2.36 17.85 -21.20
N PHE A 851 -2.67 16.59 -21.51
CA PHE A 851 -2.86 15.54 -20.52
C PHE A 851 -1.63 15.32 -19.62
N LYS A 852 -0.40 15.39 -20.18
CA LYS A 852 0.85 15.22 -19.41
C LYS A 852 1.08 16.39 -18.43
N ASP A 853 0.97 17.63 -18.92
CA ASP A 853 1.17 18.86 -18.14
C ASP A 853 0.16 18.92 -16.99
N MET A 854 -1.12 18.64 -17.28
CA MET A 854 -2.20 18.64 -16.31
C MET A 854 -2.04 17.52 -15.27
N ILE A 855 -1.86 16.27 -15.68
CA ILE A 855 -1.84 15.14 -14.73
C ILE A 855 -0.60 15.18 -13.84
N HIS A 856 0.56 15.63 -14.33
CA HIS A 856 1.71 15.87 -13.47
C HIS A 856 1.45 17.04 -12.50
N GLY A 857 0.98 18.19 -13.00
CA GLY A 857 0.75 19.37 -12.17
C GLY A 857 -0.35 19.23 -11.11
N VAL A 858 -1.38 18.41 -11.36
CA VAL A 858 -2.42 18.07 -10.37
C VAL A 858 -1.85 17.25 -9.21
N HIS A 859 -1.03 16.23 -9.49
CA HIS A 859 -0.52 15.34 -8.45
C HIS A 859 0.76 15.86 -7.76
N ALA A 860 1.45 16.85 -8.34
CA ALA A 860 2.65 17.42 -7.72
C ALA A 860 2.37 18.27 -6.47
N GLY A 861 1.17 18.85 -6.34
CA GLY A 861 0.75 19.72 -5.23
C GLY A 861 1.59 21.01 -5.08
N SER A 862 1.41 21.76 -3.99
CA SER A 862 2.37 22.79 -3.58
C SER A 862 3.47 22.27 -2.65
N ASP A 863 3.16 21.25 -1.85
CA ASP A 863 3.94 20.91 -0.65
C ASP A 863 5.13 19.98 -0.96
N SER A 864 5.25 19.57 -2.23
CA SER A 864 6.44 18.93 -2.77
C SER A 864 7.62 19.91 -2.77
N LEU A 865 8.72 19.53 -2.10
CA LEU A 865 10.00 20.25 -2.06
C LEU A 865 10.75 20.30 -3.43
N VAL A 866 10.02 20.24 -4.54
CA VAL A 866 10.49 20.28 -5.93
C VAL A 866 9.74 21.34 -6.75
N VAL A 867 8.47 21.56 -6.45
CA VAL A 867 7.60 22.54 -7.10
C VAL A 867 8.04 23.96 -6.71
N GLY A 868 7.96 24.90 -7.66
CA GLY A 868 8.18 26.34 -7.45
C GLY A 868 6.88 27.14 -7.54
N THR A 869 5.91 26.65 -8.30
CA THR A 869 4.54 27.17 -8.41
C THR A 869 3.63 25.97 -8.70
N PRO A 870 2.55 25.74 -7.93
CA PRO A 870 1.61 24.65 -8.17
C PRO A 870 0.81 24.90 -9.46
N LEU A 871 0.19 23.86 -10.01
CA LEU A 871 -0.74 24.04 -11.12
C LEU A 871 -1.94 24.89 -10.65
N ARG A 872 -2.18 26.01 -11.35
CA ARG A 872 -3.34 26.87 -11.14
C ARG A 872 -3.84 27.42 -12.47
N PHE A 873 -5.15 27.40 -12.68
CA PHE A 873 -5.78 28.04 -13.85
C PHE A 873 -7.24 28.39 -13.60
N VAL A 874 -7.76 29.39 -14.31
CA VAL A 874 -9.21 29.71 -14.30
C VAL A 874 -9.90 29.04 -15.50
N ARG A 875 -11.13 28.55 -15.29
CA ARG A 875 -11.96 27.95 -16.34
C ARG A 875 -13.35 28.59 -16.39
N ASP A 876 -13.65 29.22 -17.53
CA ASP A 876 -15.01 29.57 -17.97
C ASP A 876 -15.83 28.29 -18.17
N ARG A 877 -17.05 28.25 -17.60
CA ARG A 877 -18.06 27.22 -17.83
C ARG A 877 -19.44 27.82 -18.20
N GLY A 878 -19.45 29.03 -18.75
CA GLY A 878 -20.65 29.76 -19.15
C GLY A 878 -21.61 29.99 -17.99
N THR A 879 -22.90 29.66 -18.17
CA THR A 879 -23.95 29.84 -17.14
C THR A 879 -23.76 29.03 -15.86
N SER A 880 -22.74 28.15 -15.80
CA SER A 880 -22.31 27.48 -14.57
C SER A 880 -21.33 28.30 -13.70
N GLY A 881 -20.82 29.42 -14.21
CA GLY A 881 -19.81 30.26 -13.55
C GLY A 881 -18.36 29.88 -13.87
N GLU A 882 -17.45 30.68 -13.34
CA GLU A 882 -16.03 30.68 -13.60
C GLU A 882 -15.27 30.20 -12.35
N PHE A 883 -14.36 29.25 -12.53
CA PHE A 883 -13.74 28.52 -11.41
C PHE A 883 -12.22 28.67 -11.42
N ASP A 884 -11.66 29.11 -10.30
CA ASP A 884 -10.23 29.08 -9.97
C ASP A 884 -9.85 27.66 -9.53
N PHE A 885 -9.18 26.91 -10.40
CA PHE A 885 -8.66 25.59 -10.09
C PHE A 885 -7.23 25.73 -9.56
N ASN A 886 -7.08 25.79 -8.23
CA ASN A 886 -5.78 25.77 -7.56
C ASN A 886 -5.49 24.37 -6.99
N PHE A 887 -4.47 23.68 -7.51
CA PHE A 887 -4.11 22.31 -7.10
C PHE A 887 -3.09 22.26 -5.94
N GLN A 888 -2.78 23.40 -5.32
CA GLN A 888 -2.00 23.55 -4.08
C GLN A 888 -2.24 22.41 -3.07
N GLY A 889 -3.48 22.27 -2.58
CA GLY A 889 -3.87 21.30 -1.56
C GLY A 889 -4.05 19.85 -2.03
N VAL A 890 -3.75 19.52 -3.30
CA VAL A 890 -3.87 18.12 -3.76
C VAL A 890 -2.64 17.32 -3.37
N THR A 891 -2.81 16.46 -2.37
CA THR A 891 -1.79 15.53 -1.90
C THR A 891 -1.81 14.23 -2.70
N PHE A 892 -0.69 13.84 -3.34
CA PHE A 892 -0.56 12.51 -3.92
C PHE A 892 -0.40 11.45 -2.81
N VAL A 893 -1.28 10.46 -2.79
CA VAL A 893 -1.33 9.42 -1.74
C VAL A 893 -0.18 8.42 -1.81
N GLY A 894 0.45 8.27 -2.98
CA GLY A 894 1.57 7.36 -3.22
C GLY A 894 2.95 8.03 -3.12
N VAL A 895 3.98 7.34 -3.61
CA VAL A 895 5.32 7.92 -3.76
C VAL A 895 5.35 8.77 -5.04
N LEU A 896 5.26 10.10 -4.94
CA LEU A 896 5.13 11.02 -6.09
C LEU A 896 6.22 10.84 -7.18
N LYS A 897 7.43 10.43 -6.80
CA LYS A 897 8.51 10.17 -7.74
C LYS A 897 8.44 8.80 -8.43
N ASP A 898 7.54 7.89 -8.04
CA ASP A 898 7.38 6.62 -8.74
C ASP A 898 6.60 6.81 -10.04
N CYS A 899 7.31 7.04 -11.14
CA CYS A 899 6.73 7.16 -12.47
C CYS A 899 5.85 5.95 -12.85
N ARG A 900 6.14 4.75 -12.30
CA ARG A 900 5.39 3.52 -12.58
C ARG A 900 4.05 3.44 -11.87
N ALA A 901 3.71 4.39 -10.99
CA ALA A 901 2.37 4.55 -10.45
C ALA A 901 1.32 4.90 -11.54
N CYS A 902 1.74 5.44 -12.70
CA CYS A 902 0.84 5.76 -13.83
C CYS A 902 1.36 5.29 -15.19
N HIS A 903 2.67 5.34 -15.43
CA HIS A 903 3.23 4.98 -16.75
C HIS A 903 3.09 3.49 -17.06
N LYS A 904 2.85 3.18 -18.34
CA LYS A 904 2.77 1.81 -18.84
C LYS A 904 4.14 1.13 -18.74
N ASP A 905 4.17 -0.04 -18.10
CA ASP A 905 5.37 -0.86 -18.04
C ASP A 905 5.65 -1.46 -19.43
N THR A 906 6.93 -1.49 -19.82
CA THR A 906 7.39 -2.33 -20.93
C THR A 906 7.98 -3.61 -20.36
N LEU A 907 7.76 -4.74 -21.01
CA LEU A 907 8.28 -6.03 -20.57
C LEU A 907 9.46 -6.49 -21.44
N THR A 908 10.40 -7.16 -20.80
CA THR A 908 11.43 -7.98 -21.44
C THR A 908 10.79 -9.21 -22.12
N SER A 909 11.54 -9.90 -22.98
CA SER A 909 11.10 -11.18 -23.57
C SER A 909 10.85 -12.30 -22.54
N ALA A 910 11.28 -12.11 -21.28
CA ALA A 910 11.03 -13.02 -20.16
C ALA A 910 9.83 -12.60 -19.29
N GLY A 911 9.10 -11.54 -19.65
CA GLY A 911 7.94 -11.04 -18.91
C GLY A 911 8.25 -10.15 -17.70
N ALA A 912 9.51 -10.05 -17.26
CA ALA A 912 9.94 -9.09 -16.26
C ALA A 912 9.93 -7.64 -16.81
N VAL A 913 9.77 -6.65 -15.93
CA VAL A 913 9.65 -5.23 -16.32
C VAL A 913 10.99 -4.67 -16.79
N ASP A 914 11.00 -4.16 -18.02
CA ASP A 914 12.14 -3.50 -18.63
C ASP A 914 12.14 -2.01 -18.27
N ASN A 915 12.73 -1.71 -17.12
CA ASN A 915 12.96 -0.35 -16.64
C ASN A 915 13.87 0.49 -17.58
N SER A 916 14.55 -0.11 -18.56
CA SER A 916 15.31 0.58 -19.61
C SER A 916 14.48 0.91 -20.87
N ARG A 917 13.20 0.51 -20.91
CA ARG A 917 12.28 0.77 -22.04
C ARG A 917 10.92 1.36 -21.63
N ALA A 918 10.71 1.66 -20.35
CA ALA A 918 9.45 2.22 -19.85
C ALA A 918 9.13 3.61 -20.45
N THR A 919 7.83 3.91 -20.62
CA THR A 919 7.33 5.03 -21.45
C THR A 919 7.68 6.45 -20.95
N TYR A 920 8.26 6.58 -19.76
CA TYR A 920 8.75 7.85 -19.20
C TYR A 920 10.23 8.11 -19.51
N THR A 921 11.00 7.13 -19.96
CA THR A 921 12.47 7.23 -20.07
C THR A 921 12.97 7.98 -21.31
N SER A 922 12.07 8.29 -22.25
CA SER A 922 12.33 9.09 -23.45
C SER A 922 11.02 9.65 -23.99
N ILE A 923 11.10 10.65 -24.87
CA ILE A 923 9.95 11.15 -25.63
C ILE A 923 10.15 10.76 -27.11
N PRO A 924 9.15 10.11 -27.76
CA PRO A 924 9.26 9.73 -29.16
C PRO A 924 9.40 10.92 -30.12
N THR A 925 9.87 10.65 -31.34
CA THR A 925 9.74 11.58 -32.47
C THR A 925 8.27 11.88 -32.76
N GLY A 926 7.94 13.12 -33.12
CA GLY A 926 6.58 13.53 -33.45
C GLY A 926 5.74 14.06 -32.27
N VAL A 927 6.27 14.10 -31.05
CA VAL A 927 5.55 14.69 -29.91
C VAL A 927 5.56 16.22 -30.01
N GLN A 928 4.37 16.80 -29.89
CA GLN A 928 4.19 18.25 -30.06
C GLN A 928 4.56 19.03 -28.78
N PRO A 929 5.01 20.31 -28.92
CA PRO A 929 5.09 21.25 -27.81
C PRO A 929 3.76 21.41 -27.08
N SER A 930 3.79 21.57 -25.75
CA SER A 930 2.59 21.87 -24.97
C SER A 930 2.33 23.37 -24.98
N THR A 931 1.22 23.78 -25.57
CA THR A 931 0.71 25.16 -25.53
C THR A 931 0.33 25.51 -24.09
N GLN A 932 0.87 26.62 -23.58
CA GLN A 932 0.70 27.10 -22.21
C GLN A 932 -0.24 28.31 -22.16
N VAL A 933 -0.08 29.23 -23.11
CA VAL A 933 -0.94 30.38 -23.36
C VAL A 933 -1.26 30.44 -24.84
N THR A 934 -2.54 30.52 -25.17
CA THR A 934 -3.00 30.78 -26.53
C THR A 934 -2.95 32.27 -26.82
N THR A 935 -2.27 32.68 -27.90
CA THR A 935 -2.19 34.10 -28.32
C THR A 935 -1.76 34.22 -29.78
N SER A 936 -2.25 35.26 -30.47
CA SER A 936 -1.74 35.72 -31.78
C SER A 936 -0.63 36.79 -31.67
N GLY A 937 -0.12 37.05 -30.47
CA GLY A 937 0.86 38.12 -30.19
C GLY A 937 0.24 39.52 -29.99
N VAL A 938 -1.08 39.64 -30.14
CA VAL A 938 -1.83 40.87 -29.83
C VAL A 938 -2.08 40.97 -28.31
N PRO A 939 -1.76 42.09 -27.65
CA PRO A 939 -2.05 42.29 -26.23
C PRO A 939 -3.56 42.26 -25.92
N LEU A 940 -3.95 41.61 -24.83
CA LEU A 940 -5.34 41.61 -24.36
C LEU A 940 -5.72 42.97 -23.76
N THR A 941 -6.83 43.55 -24.23
CA THR A 941 -7.39 44.80 -23.69
C THR A 941 -8.53 44.52 -22.71
N LEU A 942 -8.46 45.11 -21.51
CA LEU A 942 -9.52 44.98 -20.51
C LEU A 942 -10.83 45.63 -20.98
N GLN A 943 -11.91 44.86 -21.00
CA GLN A 943 -13.24 45.35 -21.36
C GLN A 943 -13.97 45.98 -20.16
N THR A 944 -13.74 47.27 -19.92
CA THR A 944 -14.48 48.06 -18.90
C THR A 944 -15.81 48.62 -19.38
N ALA A 945 -16.12 48.51 -20.68
CA ALA A 945 -17.33 49.06 -21.31
C ALA A 945 -17.89 48.12 -22.40
N VAL A 946 -19.17 48.31 -22.72
CA VAL A 946 -19.82 47.66 -23.87
C VAL A 946 -19.32 48.31 -25.16
N ASP A 947 -19.23 47.54 -26.25
CA ASP A 947 -18.82 47.95 -27.60
C ASP A 947 -17.38 48.51 -27.76
N VAL A 948 -16.55 48.44 -26.71
CA VAL A 948 -15.09 48.69 -26.81
C VAL A 948 -14.36 47.37 -27.09
N GLY A 949 -13.28 47.43 -27.89
CA GLY A 949 -12.48 46.27 -28.31
C GLY A 949 -12.06 45.39 -27.13
N ASN A 950 -12.56 44.16 -27.09
CA ASN A 950 -12.61 43.34 -25.89
C ASN A 950 -11.62 42.17 -25.89
N ASN A 951 -11.15 41.81 -24.70
CA ASN A 951 -10.38 40.59 -24.44
C ASN A 951 -11.05 39.34 -25.02
N VAL A 952 -12.39 39.27 -25.02
CA VAL A 952 -13.12 38.07 -25.45
C VAL A 952 -13.08 37.83 -26.96
N THR A 953 -13.18 38.86 -27.81
CA THR A 953 -12.99 38.65 -29.26
C THR A 953 -11.54 38.33 -29.58
N GLN A 954 -10.58 38.92 -28.86
CA GLN A 954 -9.16 38.58 -29.05
C GLN A 954 -8.86 37.13 -28.61
N VAL A 955 -9.30 36.70 -27.43
CA VAL A 955 -9.12 35.32 -26.95
C VAL A 955 -9.89 34.30 -27.80
N ASP A 956 -11.06 34.65 -28.36
CA ASP A 956 -11.77 33.79 -29.32
C ASP A 956 -11.07 33.73 -30.68
N ALA A 957 -10.49 34.83 -31.17
CA ALA A 957 -9.66 34.85 -32.38
C ALA A 957 -8.39 34.01 -32.19
N ASP A 958 -7.66 34.23 -31.08
CA ASP A 958 -6.48 33.47 -30.71
C ASP A 958 -6.82 31.96 -30.66
N ARG A 959 -7.92 31.58 -29.99
CA ARG A 959 -8.38 30.17 -29.87
C ARG A 959 -9.00 29.55 -31.14
N LYS A 960 -9.32 30.37 -32.15
CA LYS A 960 -9.63 29.91 -33.52
C LYS A 960 -8.35 29.72 -34.33
N SER A 961 -7.28 30.45 -34.02
CA SER A 961 -5.98 30.33 -34.68
C SER A 961 -5.05 29.29 -34.06
N VAL A 962 -5.45 28.53 -33.03
CA VAL A 962 -4.59 27.46 -32.48
C VAL A 962 -4.55 26.25 -33.45
N PRO A 963 -3.37 25.72 -33.82
CA PRO A 963 -2.02 26.20 -33.48
C PRO A 963 -1.59 27.38 -34.35
N ASN A 964 -0.91 28.37 -33.76
CA ASN A 964 -0.22 29.42 -34.53
C ASN A 964 1.20 29.69 -34.01
N ALA A 965 1.97 30.38 -34.84
CA ALA A 965 3.35 30.81 -34.63
C ALA A 965 3.62 31.59 -33.33
N GLN A 966 2.64 32.30 -32.77
CA GLN A 966 2.80 33.17 -31.60
C GLN A 966 2.35 32.53 -30.28
N ASP A 967 1.63 31.39 -30.32
CA ASP A 967 1.26 30.63 -29.12
C ASP A 967 2.48 30.38 -28.23
N LEU A 968 2.37 30.61 -26.92
CA LEU A 968 3.47 30.37 -26.00
C LEU A 968 3.49 28.88 -25.61
N VAL A 969 4.57 28.19 -25.95
CA VAL A 969 4.73 26.74 -25.78
C VAL A 969 5.91 26.39 -24.87
N ASN A 970 5.83 25.19 -24.28
CA ASN A 970 6.99 24.48 -23.75
C ASN A 970 7.34 23.32 -24.70
N THR A 971 8.63 23.10 -25.00
CA THR A 971 9.06 21.96 -25.82
C THR A 971 8.78 20.61 -25.13
N PRO A 972 8.69 19.49 -25.87
CA PRO A 972 8.11 18.23 -25.39
C PRO A 972 8.64 17.70 -24.05
N PHE A 973 9.97 17.68 -23.84
CA PHE A 973 10.61 17.22 -22.61
C PHE A 973 10.43 18.26 -21.50
N THR A 974 10.75 19.51 -21.81
CA THR A 974 10.65 20.64 -20.89
C THR A 974 9.25 20.79 -20.29
N ALA A 975 8.19 20.67 -21.08
CA ALA A 975 6.80 20.66 -20.61
C ALA A 975 6.55 19.55 -19.57
N THR A 976 7.03 18.34 -19.86
CA THR A 976 6.83 17.14 -19.03
C THR A 976 7.53 17.27 -17.67
N CYS A 977 8.73 17.87 -17.65
CA CYS A 977 9.51 18.12 -16.44
C CYS A 977 9.01 19.34 -15.65
N LYS A 978 8.68 20.46 -16.33
CA LYS A 978 8.23 21.73 -15.72
C LYS A 978 7.04 21.53 -14.77
N ALA A 979 6.12 20.63 -15.14
CA ALA A 979 4.91 20.34 -14.37
C ALA A 979 5.18 19.87 -12.91
N CYS A 980 6.35 19.28 -12.63
CA CYS A 980 6.80 18.95 -11.26
C CYS A 980 8.00 19.81 -10.81
N HIS A 981 8.84 20.28 -11.75
CA HIS A 981 10.10 20.98 -11.50
C HIS A 981 10.02 22.45 -11.97
N SER A 982 9.09 23.23 -11.39
CA SER A 982 8.79 24.61 -11.83
C SER A 982 9.70 25.70 -11.23
N ARG A 983 10.76 25.35 -10.49
CA ARG A 983 11.65 26.31 -9.81
C ARG A 983 12.59 27.07 -10.76
N PRO A 984 12.96 28.34 -10.48
CA PRO A 984 13.77 29.17 -11.38
C PRO A 984 15.09 28.53 -11.85
N ASN A 985 15.78 27.79 -10.98
CA ASN A 985 17.02 27.08 -11.34
C ASN A 985 16.78 25.90 -12.29
N ALA A 986 15.67 25.17 -12.13
CA ALA A 986 15.26 24.14 -13.08
C ALA A 986 14.87 24.75 -14.44
N LEU A 987 14.10 25.85 -14.44
CA LEU A 987 13.73 26.58 -15.66
C LEU A 987 14.94 27.22 -16.39
N ALA A 988 16.02 27.53 -15.67
CA ALA A 988 17.29 27.95 -16.26
C ALA A 988 18.04 26.75 -16.88
N HIS A 989 18.09 25.62 -16.17
CA HIS A 989 18.70 24.39 -16.67
C HIS A 989 18.02 23.84 -17.93
N PHE A 990 16.68 23.85 -17.99
CA PHE A 990 15.96 23.42 -19.19
C PHE A 990 16.36 24.25 -20.43
N ARG A 991 16.43 25.59 -20.29
CA ARG A 991 16.92 26.49 -21.35
C ARG A 991 18.38 26.24 -21.73
N GLN A 992 19.23 25.92 -20.76
CA GLN A 992 20.63 25.54 -21.02
C GLN A 992 20.74 24.24 -21.85
N MET A 993 19.79 23.31 -21.69
CA MET A 993 19.73 22.05 -22.44
C MET A 993 18.89 22.15 -23.74
N GLY A 994 18.68 23.36 -24.26
CA GLY A 994 17.92 23.63 -25.50
C GLY A 994 16.39 23.62 -25.35
N GLY A 995 15.88 23.41 -24.14
CA GLY A 995 14.46 23.41 -23.82
C GLY A 995 13.83 24.81 -23.86
N SER A 996 12.76 24.97 -24.64
CA SER A 996 11.99 26.23 -24.67
C SER A 996 10.97 26.23 -23.53
N VAL A 997 10.95 27.33 -22.76
CA VAL A 997 10.02 27.56 -21.65
C VAL A 997 9.24 28.84 -21.92
N ASP A 998 7.92 28.69 -22.13
CA ASP A 998 6.94 29.75 -22.39
C ASP A 998 7.32 30.68 -23.58
N ALA A 999 7.87 30.10 -24.65
CA ALA A 999 8.36 30.82 -25.83
C ALA A 999 7.37 30.72 -27.01
N PRO A 1000 7.34 31.70 -27.94
CA PRO A 1000 6.52 31.62 -29.15
C PRO A 1000 6.81 30.35 -29.97
N ARG A 1001 5.75 29.69 -30.47
CA ARG A 1001 5.85 28.42 -31.22
C ARG A 1001 6.87 28.46 -32.36
N ASN A 1002 6.95 29.57 -33.10
CA ASN A 1002 7.90 29.73 -34.21
C ASN A 1002 9.37 29.98 -33.78
N GLN A 1003 9.64 30.12 -32.49
CA GLN A 1003 10.98 30.23 -31.89
C GLN A 1003 11.37 28.97 -31.08
N ALA A 1004 10.41 28.09 -30.81
CA ALA A 1004 10.64 26.87 -30.06
C ALA A 1004 11.11 25.73 -30.98
N ASP A 1005 12.31 25.18 -30.73
CA ASP A 1005 12.81 23.99 -31.43
C ASP A 1005 12.74 22.73 -30.53
N PRO A 1006 11.81 21.78 -30.79
CA PRO A 1006 11.75 20.51 -30.09
C PRO A 1006 13.01 19.64 -30.25
N ASN A 1007 13.78 19.85 -31.33
CA ASN A 1007 14.95 19.03 -31.65
C ASN A 1007 16.22 19.50 -30.92
N ALA A 1008 16.20 20.70 -30.33
CA ALA A 1008 17.29 21.24 -29.52
C ALA A 1008 17.37 20.59 -28.12
N GLU A 1009 16.34 19.86 -27.67
CA GLU A 1009 16.27 19.28 -26.32
C GLU A 1009 17.28 18.14 -26.09
N ALA A 1010 18.49 18.48 -25.65
CA ALA A 1010 19.56 17.54 -25.31
C ALA A 1010 19.31 16.72 -24.01
N CYS A 1011 18.09 16.77 -23.46
CA CYS A 1011 17.69 16.16 -22.18
C CYS A 1011 17.97 14.64 -22.12
N VAL A 1012 17.76 13.92 -23.24
CA VAL A 1012 17.92 12.46 -23.31
C VAL A 1012 19.38 12.02 -23.10
N THR A 1013 20.36 12.87 -23.44
CA THR A 1013 21.79 12.56 -23.25
C THR A 1013 22.15 12.37 -21.77
N CYS A 1014 21.49 13.12 -20.88
CA CYS A 1014 21.72 13.04 -19.42
C CYS A 1014 20.68 12.18 -18.69
N HIS A 1015 19.42 12.25 -19.11
CA HIS A 1015 18.26 11.67 -18.41
C HIS A 1015 17.62 10.47 -19.12
N GLY A 1016 18.05 10.15 -20.34
CA GLY A 1016 17.67 8.93 -21.05
C GLY A 1016 18.19 7.66 -20.38
N THR A 1017 17.82 6.51 -20.93
CA THR A 1017 17.97 5.18 -20.33
C THR A 1017 19.41 4.78 -19.99
N THR A 1018 20.39 5.29 -20.73
CA THR A 1018 21.83 5.08 -20.54
C THR A 1018 22.57 6.32 -20.01
N GLY A 1019 21.85 7.41 -19.74
CA GLY A 1019 22.44 8.67 -19.29
C GLY A 1019 22.93 8.60 -17.84
N PRO A 1020 23.95 9.41 -17.46
CA PRO A 1020 24.50 9.42 -16.10
C PRO A 1020 23.45 9.76 -15.02
N ASN A 1021 22.39 10.50 -15.39
CA ASN A 1021 21.28 10.88 -14.53
C ASN A 1021 19.95 10.30 -15.04
N ALA A 1022 19.97 9.08 -15.61
CA ALA A 1022 18.81 8.39 -16.17
C ALA A 1022 17.55 8.53 -15.29
N LEU A 1023 16.38 8.76 -15.88
CA LEU A 1023 15.15 9.06 -15.12
C LEU A 1023 14.82 7.99 -14.08
N PHE A 1024 15.01 6.71 -14.40
CA PHE A 1024 14.81 5.61 -13.44
C PHE A 1024 15.84 5.57 -12.30
N ASN A 1025 17.00 6.23 -12.43
CA ASN A 1025 18.02 6.34 -11.37
C ASN A 1025 17.73 7.51 -10.43
N VAL A 1026 17.41 8.69 -10.96
CA VAL A 1026 17.16 9.88 -10.13
C VAL A 1026 15.78 9.84 -9.46
N HIS A 1027 14.80 9.20 -10.08
CA HIS A 1027 13.49 8.94 -9.48
C HIS A 1027 13.39 7.60 -8.74
N ARG A 1028 14.44 6.77 -8.78
CA ARG A 1028 14.45 5.41 -8.20
C ARG A 1028 14.00 5.40 -6.74
N PHE A 1029 13.17 4.43 -6.40
CA PHE A 1029 12.78 4.17 -5.03
C PHE A 1029 13.28 2.79 -4.61
N SER A 1030 14.42 2.76 -3.91
CA SER A 1030 15.15 1.52 -3.61
C SER A 1030 14.50 0.73 -2.47
N VAL A 1031 13.44 0.01 -2.83
CA VAL A 1031 12.61 -0.80 -1.91
C VAL A 1031 12.18 -2.12 -2.53
N VAL A 1032 12.12 -2.20 -3.86
CA VAL A 1032 11.90 -3.44 -4.60
C VAL A 1032 13.11 -3.68 -5.50
N ALA A 1033 13.77 -4.82 -5.31
CA ALA A 1033 14.56 -5.42 -6.36
C ALA A 1033 13.58 -6.14 -7.30
N GLU A 1034 13.32 -5.53 -8.46
CA GLU A 1034 12.75 -6.20 -9.64
C GLU A 1034 13.85 -6.89 -10.45
#